data_AF-A0A0Q6G0S4-F1
#
_entry.id   AF-A0A0Q6G0S4-F1
#
_cell.length_a   1.000
_cell.length_b   1.000
_cell.length_c   1.000
_cell.angle_alpha   90.00
_cell.angle_beta   90.00
_cell.angle_gamma   90.00
#
_symmetry.space_group_name_H-M   'P 1'
#
loop_
_entity.id
_entity.type
_entity.pdbx_description
1 polymer ?
#
loop_
_entity_poly.entity_id
_entity_poly.type
_entity_poly.pdbx_seq_one_letter_code
_entity_poly.pdbx_strand_id
1 'polypeptide(L)'
;MLLLDARSAFIDGISVFPDHHDPEQWYYLPSTPHLTVTRDGSGREIPSFLLLALIGEDTPGGLLSFDCNIGLTQREIDSLAQKIGNAEGLANTPRLAPVPLVDGTVRLVLLGTQTGMPAGEPAAASPFVESVIHHAKPSLYGENQAAFSAMLTPQGYAAVRGSLDGAIMPVAVVYSLDFLGLRPAYSITLAVDWDRVQKHLDESFSAKVLVLSTEISRAVDELVESKAITLTADTFVTEDTEGVIDRRDAALAQVRAMITDTFFQSSLPPWTPEKPSDWEKALRLGSELATQHAQAGATGGATSTMSFGYKRTDVTRIDKKRLDVNFSERTTVQRTINPQGHLAGLVSTIGSSPELLDLLVRDVPVDLDKFERRTLSAVYQPALGAEVIGSLNVRASYDGVPRNQILTAAPWRADFDWQSRIVDGRMVRDVDVSYEVHFKDADTTERPGRLASGVTPTTDDQVQLMPEDDVFAIRPVTVVAENLPWDRYPSVEVHLRHRDEAHGIDEQHLVRLTADHVDAVWSMFVVDRADTAYEVRTVMRAADNNDVDSGWRRTDDQQVTVRNPFRARVLEVVPHLSWDEVQDVFVDVRYEDPANDVLVEDALHLTAGAATPRFVVDLRDPTLTAIEFTVTFVFKNGTSKQLPPSTTHERRIMVSPAMRAHRVVDVVAPADWVARSVRGVQVEARFEDFLENLTFSGRYDLDGPDARARFEYDYADEARRRYEYRYTVVFTNGLTRAVDWTASDVPRLTPALG
;
A
#
# COMPACT_ATOMS: atom_id res chain seq x y z
N MET A 1 -4.96 -24.32 -62.70
CA MET A 1 -4.02 -24.62 -61.59
C MET A 1 -2.63 -24.83 -62.18
N LEU A 2 -1.60 -24.32 -61.51
CA LEU A 2 -0.21 -24.41 -61.99
C LEU A 2 0.27 -25.87 -62.09
N LEU A 3 1.05 -26.15 -63.12
CA LEU A 3 1.53 -27.49 -63.47
C LEU A 3 3.05 -27.55 -63.35
N LEU A 4 3.56 -28.51 -62.60
CA LEU A 4 4.99 -28.75 -62.38
C LEU A 4 5.52 -29.78 -63.39
N ASP A 5 5.47 -29.43 -64.68
CA ASP A 5 5.95 -30.27 -65.78
C ASP A 5 7.28 -29.76 -66.38
N ALA A 6 7.70 -30.38 -67.48
CA ALA A 6 8.93 -30.04 -68.19
C ALA A 6 8.94 -28.63 -68.82
N ARG A 7 7.80 -27.93 -68.90
CA ARG A 7 7.72 -26.54 -69.38
C ARG A 7 7.94 -25.52 -68.26
N SER A 8 8.07 -25.97 -67.01
CA SER A 8 8.51 -25.11 -65.91
C SER A 8 9.90 -24.56 -66.22
N ALA A 9 10.08 -23.24 -66.12
CA ALA A 9 11.32 -22.57 -66.54
C ALA A 9 11.82 -21.58 -65.48
N PHE A 10 13.09 -21.19 -65.58
CA PHE A 10 13.69 -20.12 -64.79
C PHE A 10 14.21 -19.03 -65.72
N ILE A 11 13.55 -17.88 -65.71
CA ILE A 11 13.78 -16.78 -66.65
C ILE A 11 14.05 -15.51 -65.83
N ASP A 12 15.16 -14.82 -66.11
CA ASP A 12 15.55 -13.57 -65.43
C ASP A 12 15.57 -13.65 -63.89
N GLY A 13 15.92 -14.80 -63.33
CA GLY A 13 15.95 -14.99 -61.88
C GLY A 13 14.60 -15.40 -61.26
N ILE A 14 13.58 -15.64 -62.08
CA ILE A 14 12.20 -15.90 -61.64
C ILE A 14 11.73 -17.25 -62.19
N SER A 15 11.23 -18.12 -61.32
CA SER A 15 10.63 -19.39 -61.75
C SER A 15 9.22 -19.16 -62.28
N VAL A 16 8.90 -19.77 -63.42
CA VAL A 16 7.60 -19.68 -64.08
C VAL A 16 7.04 -21.08 -64.38
N PHE A 17 5.72 -21.22 -64.26
CA PHE A 17 5.01 -22.48 -64.40
C PHE A 17 3.79 -22.32 -65.31
N PRO A 18 3.52 -23.26 -66.25
CA PRO A 18 2.32 -23.21 -67.07
C PRO A 18 1.06 -23.58 -66.27
N ASP A 19 -0.11 -23.19 -66.77
CA ASP A 19 -1.38 -23.75 -66.31
C ASP A 19 -1.63 -25.14 -66.91
N HIS A 20 -2.29 -26.00 -66.14
CA HIS A 20 -2.65 -27.36 -66.55
C HIS A 20 -3.66 -27.47 -67.70
N HIS A 21 -4.42 -26.40 -67.98
CA HIS A 21 -5.55 -26.41 -68.92
C HIS A 21 -5.43 -25.31 -69.97
N ASP A 22 -5.00 -24.10 -69.57
CA ASP A 22 -4.85 -22.97 -70.50
C ASP A 22 -3.37 -22.79 -70.92
N PRO A 23 -3.02 -23.03 -72.20
CA PRO A 23 -1.63 -22.92 -72.67
C PRO A 23 -1.08 -21.48 -72.63
N GLU A 24 -1.96 -20.47 -72.61
CA GLU A 24 -1.58 -19.06 -72.55
C GLU A 24 -1.59 -18.50 -71.12
N GLN A 25 -1.96 -19.29 -70.10
CA GLN A 25 -1.89 -18.88 -68.70
C GLN A 25 -0.62 -19.42 -68.04
N TRP A 26 0.13 -18.53 -67.41
CA TRP A 26 1.37 -18.85 -66.71
C TRP A 26 1.39 -18.22 -65.31
N TYR A 27 2.14 -18.84 -64.41
CA TYR A 27 2.32 -18.41 -63.03
C TYR A 27 3.79 -18.13 -62.75
N TYR A 28 4.10 -17.11 -61.95
CA TYR A 28 5.48 -16.79 -61.56
C TYR A 28 5.67 -16.80 -60.05
N LEU A 29 6.86 -17.20 -59.58
CA LEU A 29 7.23 -17.06 -58.19
C LEU A 29 7.55 -15.59 -57.82
N PRO A 30 7.24 -15.18 -56.58
CA PRO A 30 7.62 -13.86 -56.08
C PRO A 30 9.13 -13.57 -56.12
N SER A 31 9.48 -12.28 -56.12
CA SER A 31 10.86 -11.79 -56.12
C SER A 31 11.43 -11.68 -54.70
N THR A 32 12.64 -11.13 -54.56
CA THR A 32 13.21 -10.81 -53.24
C THR A 32 12.49 -9.62 -52.58
N PRO A 33 12.35 -9.60 -51.24
CA PRO A 33 11.69 -8.51 -50.52
C PRO A 33 12.28 -7.14 -50.83
N HIS A 34 11.41 -6.18 -51.13
CA HIS A 34 11.78 -4.78 -51.36
C HIS A 34 10.72 -3.85 -50.75
N LEU A 35 11.08 -2.58 -50.54
CA LEU A 35 10.16 -1.60 -49.99
C LEU A 35 9.00 -1.37 -50.93
N THR A 36 7.80 -1.29 -50.37
CA THR A 36 6.61 -0.89 -51.13
C THR A 36 6.77 0.56 -51.55
N VAL A 37 6.46 0.85 -52.81
CA VAL A 37 6.56 2.20 -53.37
C VAL A 37 5.16 2.70 -53.67
N THR A 38 4.81 3.87 -53.14
CA THR A 38 3.57 4.58 -53.43
C THR A 38 3.84 5.76 -54.34
N ARG A 39 2.80 6.31 -54.99
CA ARG A 39 2.93 7.54 -55.77
C ARG A 39 2.22 8.68 -55.08
N ASP A 40 2.88 9.82 -54.98
CA ASP A 40 2.24 11.04 -54.49
C ASP A 40 1.33 11.68 -55.55
N GLY A 41 0.68 12.79 -55.19
CA GLY A 41 -0.18 13.55 -56.11
C GLY A 41 0.54 14.14 -57.33
N SER A 42 1.88 14.14 -57.36
CA SER A 42 2.71 14.55 -58.50
C SER A 42 3.18 13.38 -59.37
N GLY A 43 2.83 12.14 -58.99
CA GLY A 43 3.24 10.92 -59.67
C GLY A 43 4.66 10.45 -59.28
N ARG A 44 5.28 11.08 -58.29
CA ARG A 44 6.60 10.71 -57.78
C ARG A 44 6.52 9.46 -56.92
N GLU A 45 7.46 8.54 -57.13
CA GLU A 45 7.59 7.30 -56.37
C GLU A 45 8.22 7.57 -54.99
N ILE A 46 7.48 7.21 -53.93
CA ILE A 46 7.85 7.37 -52.52
C ILE A 46 7.85 5.99 -51.86
N PRO A 47 9.00 5.51 -51.37
CA PRO A 47 9.06 4.30 -50.55
C PRO A 47 8.26 4.47 -49.26
N SER A 48 7.45 3.48 -48.92
CA SER A 48 6.73 3.42 -47.65
C SER A 48 7.69 3.09 -46.52
N PHE A 49 8.39 4.12 -46.05
CA PHE A 49 9.38 4.07 -44.99
C PHE A 49 9.30 5.36 -44.15
N LEU A 50 9.45 5.23 -42.85
CA LEU A 50 9.46 6.33 -41.90
C LEU A 50 10.43 6.02 -40.75
N LEU A 51 11.35 6.93 -40.49
CA LEU A 51 12.21 6.91 -39.31
C LEU A 51 11.95 8.20 -38.52
N LEU A 52 11.37 8.07 -37.32
CA LEU A 52 11.12 9.20 -36.42
C LEU A 52 12.20 9.27 -35.34
N ALA A 53 12.81 10.43 -35.14
CA ALA A 53 13.54 10.74 -33.91
C ALA A 53 12.54 11.22 -32.85
N LEU A 54 12.55 10.60 -31.67
CA LEU A 54 11.77 11.04 -30.53
C LEU A 54 12.71 11.82 -29.61
N ILE A 55 12.67 13.16 -29.67
CA ILE A 55 13.65 14.03 -28.99
C ILE A 55 13.13 14.42 -27.59
N GLY A 56 13.83 14.02 -26.53
CA GLY A 56 13.61 14.41 -25.12
C GLY A 56 14.93 14.79 -24.40
N GLU A 57 14.87 15.18 -23.12
CA GLU A 57 16.02 15.75 -22.37
C GLU A 57 17.26 14.83 -22.32
N ASP A 58 17.09 13.50 -22.30
CA ASP A 58 18.19 12.52 -22.11
C ASP A 58 18.38 11.51 -23.26
N THR A 59 18.42 12.00 -24.51
CA THR A 59 18.83 11.30 -25.77
C THR A 59 17.66 10.86 -26.68
N PRO A 60 17.73 11.09 -28.00
CA PRO A 60 16.68 10.67 -28.92
C PRO A 60 16.68 9.15 -29.15
N GLY A 61 15.61 8.47 -28.70
CA GLY A 61 15.20 7.17 -29.25
C GLY A 61 14.50 7.35 -30.60
N GLY A 62 13.93 6.29 -31.17
CA GLY A 62 13.19 6.47 -32.42
C GLY A 62 12.22 5.37 -32.81
N LEU A 63 11.33 5.70 -33.74
CA LEU A 63 10.37 4.75 -34.32
C LEU A 63 10.72 4.50 -35.78
N LEU A 64 11.00 3.26 -36.14
CA LEU A 64 11.16 2.82 -37.53
C LEU A 64 9.86 2.15 -37.98
N SER A 65 9.24 2.62 -39.05
CA SER A 65 8.08 1.97 -39.67
C SER A 65 8.28 1.85 -41.17
N PHE A 66 8.01 0.68 -41.74
CA PHE A 66 8.11 0.47 -43.18
C PHE A 66 7.24 -0.68 -43.65
N ASP A 67 6.99 -0.64 -44.95
CA ASP A 67 6.17 -1.59 -45.68
C ASP A 67 7.02 -2.24 -46.78
N CYS A 68 6.92 -3.56 -46.92
CA CYS A 68 7.63 -4.29 -47.96
C CYS A 68 6.73 -5.32 -48.64
N ASN A 69 7.12 -5.71 -49.85
CA ASN A 69 6.46 -6.76 -50.60
C ASN A 69 7.47 -7.54 -51.48
N ILE A 70 6.97 -8.55 -52.17
CA ILE A 70 7.76 -9.47 -53.02
C ILE A 70 7.18 -9.54 -54.45
N GLY A 71 6.42 -8.50 -54.84
CA GLY A 71 5.83 -8.37 -56.16
C GLY A 71 6.88 -8.26 -57.27
N LEU A 72 6.42 -8.38 -58.51
CA LEU A 72 7.20 -7.99 -59.68
C LEU A 72 6.62 -6.71 -60.24
N THR A 73 7.47 -5.83 -60.75
CA THR A 73 7.01 -4.64 -61.46
C THR A 73 6.32 -5.02 -62.77
N GLN A 74 5.41 -4.17 -63.26
CA GLN A 74 4.74 -4.44 -64.55
C GLN A 74 5.73 -4.63 -65.70
N ARG A 75 6.87 -3.92 -65.69
CA ARG A 75 7.92 -4.08 -66.70
C ARG A 75 8.56 -5.46 -66.68
N GLU A 76 8.79 -6.02 -65.49
CA GLU A 76 9.31 -7.38 -65.33
C GLU A 76 8.30 -8.42 -65.79
N ILE A 77 7.01 -8.23 -65.45
CA ILE A 77 5.91 -9.09 -65.90
C ILE A 77 5.82 -9.08 -67.43
N ASP A 78 5.83 -7.91 -68.06
CA ASP A 78 5.75 -7.78 -69.52
C ASP A 78 6.96 -8.44 -70.21
N SER A 79 8.16 -8.28 -69.65
CA SER A 79 9.40 -8.93 -70.12
C SER A 79 9.32 -10.45 -70.04
N LEU A 80 8.86 -10.99 -68.90
CA LEU A 80 8.66 -12.43 -68.72
C LEU A 80 7.64 -12.98 -69.72
N ALA A 81 6.51 -12.28 -69.92
CA ALA A 81 5.46 -12.73 -70.83
C ALA A 81 5.98 -12.82 -72.27
N GLN A 82 6.77 -11.83 -72.72
CA GLN A 82 7.41 -11.88 -74.04
C GLN A 82 8.38 -13.05 -74.17
N LYS A 83 9.22 -13.30 -73.16
CA LYS A 83 10.19 -14.40 -73.19
C LYS A 83 9.53 -15.77 -73.21
N ILE A 84 8.47 -15.96 -72.41
CA ILE A 84 7.68 -17.20 -72.39
C ILE A 84 6.97 -17.41 -73.72
N GLY A 85 6.31 -16.38 -74.25
CA GLY A 85 5.61 -16.48 -75.54
C GLY A 85 6.55 -16.89 -76.69
N ASN A 86 7.77 -16.34 -76.69
CA ASN A 86 8.79 -16.70 -77.67
C ASN A 86 9.34 -18.13 -77.47
N ALA A 87 9.57 -18.56 -76.23
CA ALA A 87 10.12 -19.88 -75.93
C ALA A 87 9.13 -21.02 -76.24
N GLU A 88 7.84 -20.79 -75.99
CA GLU A 88 6.77 -21.79 -76.15
C GLU A 88 6.05 -21.69 -77.50
N GLY A 89 6.41 -20.71 -78.34
CA GLY A 89 5.80 -20.53 -79.67
C GLY A 89 4.31 -20.21 -79.62
N LEU A 90 3.88 -19.42 -78.64
CA LEU A 90 2.46 -19.10 -78.42
C LEU A 90 1.93 -18.10 -79.47
N ALA A 91 0.66 -18.25 -79.84
CA ALA A 91 0.01 -17.37 -80.82
C ALA A 91 -0.26 -15.95 -80.27
N ASN A 92 -0.58 -15.86 -78.97
CA ASN A 92 -0.78 -14.60 -78.26
C ASN A 92 0.22 -14.46 -77.10
N THR A 93 0.38 -13.23 -76.60
CA THR A 93 1.17 -12.97 -75.39
C THR A 93 0.54 -13.68 -74.19
N PRO A 94 1.28 -14.53 -73.46
CA PRO A 94 0.74 -15.25 -72.32
C PRO A 94 0.35 -14.30 -71.19
N ARG A 95 -0.70 -14.66 -70.45
CA ARG A 95 -1.14 -13.96 -69.24
C ARG A 95 -0.37 -14.51 -68.05
N LEU A 96 0.23 -13.61 -67.28
CA LEU A 96 0.97 -13.94 -66.07
C LEU A 96 0.16 -13.61 -64.83
N ALA A 97 0.18 -14.52 -63.87
CA ALA A 97 -0.34 -14.32 -62.52
C ALA A 97 0.72 -14.74 -61.48
N PRO A 98 0.75 -14.13 -60.29
CA PRO A 98 1.58 -14.68 -59.22
C PRO A 98 1.07 -16.07 -58.85
N VAL A 99 1.98 -16.92 -58.38
CA VAL A 99 1.60 -18.23 -57.83
C VAL A 99 0.61 -18.05 -56.67
N PRO A 100 -0.57 -18.72 -56.70
CA PRO A 100 -1.52 -18.68 -55.59
C PRO A 100 -0.92 -19.34 -54.34
N LEU A 101 -0.79 -18.56 -53.27
CA LEU A 101 -0.27 -19.02 -51.99
C LEU A 101 -1.40 -19.55 -51.10
N VAL A 102 -1.10 -20.59 -50.31
CA VAL A 102 -2.08 -21.21 -49.40
C VAL A 102 -1.79 -20.90 -47.92
N ASP A 103 -0.53 -20.70 -47.57
CA ASP A 103 -0.12 -20.22 -46.26
C ASP A 103 1.24 -19.51 -46.37
N GLY A 104 1.62 -18.79 -45.33
CA GLY A 104 2.95 -18.24 -45.23
C GLY A 104 3.18 -17.41 -43.99
N THR A 105 4.46 -17.20 -43.71
CA THR A 105 4.94 -16.34 -42.63
C THR A 105 5.98 -15.34 -43.13
N VAL A 106 6.14 -14.25 -42.40
CA VAL A 106 7.16 -13.23 -42.65
C VAL A 106 7.80 -12.82 -41.33
N ARG A 107 9.12 -12.72 -41.31
CA ARG A 107 9.92 -12.31 -40.15
C ARG A 107 10.88 -11.18 -40.49
N LEU A 108 11.18 -10.38 -39.48
CA LEU A 108 12.12 -9.27 -39.53
C LEU A 108 13.42 -9.65 -38.83
N VAL A 109 14.55 -9.27 -39.41
CA VAL A 109 15.85 -9.21 -38.75
C VAL A 109 16.31 -7.76 -38.78
N LEU A 110 16.44 -7.14 -37.61
CA LEU A 110 16.80 -5.73 -37.43
C LEU A 110 17.91 -5.62 -36.39
N LEU A 111 19.11 -5.19 -36.80
CA LEU A 111 20.27 -4.99 -35.89
C LEU A 111 20.55 -6.18 -34.96
N GLY A 112 20.41 -7.41 -35.47
CA GLY A 112 20.61 -8.65 -34.72
C GLY A 112 19.39 -9.13 -33.91
N THR A 113 18.32 -8.32 -33.83
CA THR A 113 17.04 -8.73 -33.26
C THR A 113 16.17 -9.38 -34.34
N GLN A 114 15.72 -10.61 -34.10
CA GLN A 114 14.88 -11.37 -35.02
C GLN A 114 13.48 -11.61 -34.45
N THR A 115 12.45 -11.47 -35.28
CA THR A 115 11.08 -11.82 -34.90
C THR A 115 10.72 -13.27 -35.25
N GLY A 116 9.74 -13.85 -34.54
CA GLY A 116 9.29 -15.23 -34.77
C GLY A 116 10.23 -16.32 -34.22
N MET A 117 10.98 -16.03 -33.15
CA MET A 117 11.75 -17.05 -32.41
C MET A 117 10.80 -18.09 -31.79
N PRO A 118 11.17 -19.39 -31.71
CA PRO A 118 10.37 -20.42 -31.06
C PRO A 118 10.08 -20.06 -29.60
N ALA A 119 8.88 -20.35 -29.11
CA ALA A 119 8.52 -20.16 -27.72
C ALA A 119 9.43 -21.03 -26.82
N GLY A 120 10.30 -20.40 -26.02
CA GLY A 120 11.16 -21.10 -25.06
C GLY A 120 12.58 -20.55 -24.90
N GLU A 121 13.07 -19.73 -25.84
CA GLU A 121 14.35 -19.01 -25.67
C GLU A 121 14.09 -17.59 -25.12
N PRO A 122 14.74 -17.18 -24.01
CA PRO A 122 14.64 -15.81 -23.54
C PRO A 122 15.22 -14.88 -24.61
N ALA A 123 14.41 -13.93 -25.07
CA ALA A 123 14.90 -12.86 -25.94
C ALA A 123 15.98 -12.09 -25.17
N ALA A 124 17.24 -12.20 -25.60
CA ALA A 124 18.31 -11.38 -25.05
C ALA A 124 17.95 -9.91 -25.27
N ALA A 125 18.08 -9.09 -24.22
CA ALA A 125 17.82 -7.66 -24.32
C ALA A 125 18.71 -7.06 -25.42
N SER A 126 18.09 -6.51 -26.46
CA SER A 126 18.82 -5.89 -27.57
C SER A 126 19.26 -4.49 -27.16
N PRO A 127 20.54 -4.12 -27.31
CA PRO A 127 20.99 -2.76 -27.04
C PRO A 127 20.46 -1.75 -28.09
N PHE A 128 19.86 -2.22 -29.18
CA PHE A 128 19.44 -1.40 -30.32
C PHE A 128 17.91 -1.34 -30.52
N VAL A 129 17.17 -2.40 -30.17
CA VAL A 129 15.73 -2.52 -30.46
C VAL A 129 14.98 -2.79 -29.15
N GLU A 130 14.06 -1.91 -28.78
CA GLU A 130 13.24 -2.06 -27.57
C GLU A 130 12.08 -3.02 -27.81
N SER A 131 11.40 -2.87 -28.95
CA SER A 131 10.28 -3.72 -29.33
C SER A 131 10.03 -3.69 -30.83
N VAL A 132 9.44 -4.77 -31.36
CA VAL A 132 9.00 -4.85 -32.76
C VAL A 132 7.51 -5.20 -32.77
N ILE A 133 6.73 -4.36 -33.44
CA ILE A 133 5.32 -4.57 -33.77
C ILE A 133 5.27 -5.09 -35.20
N HIS A 134 4.89 -6.35 -35.37
CA HIS A 134 4.63 -6.93 -36.68
C HIS A 134 3.59 -8.04 -36.58
N HIS A 135 2.89 -8.31 -37.69
CA HIS A 135 2.11 -9.52 -37.85
C HIS A 135 2.95 -10.57 -38.56
N ALA A 136 2.93 -11.81 -38.07
CA ALA A 136 3.76 -12.89 -38.61
C ALA A 136 3.27 -13.42 -39.97
N LYS A 137 2.06 -13.07 -40.41
CA LYS A 137 1.52 -13.47 -41.72
C LYS A 137 1.50 -12.26 -42.67
N PRO A 138 2.03 -12.39 -43.90
CA PRO A 138 1.85 -11.37 -44.92
C PRO A 138 0.39 -11.38 -45.42
N SER A 139 0.04 -10.47 -46.32
CA SER A 139 -1.33 -10.40 -46.86
C SER A 139 -1.81 -11.69 -47.54
N LEU A 140 -0.92 -12.54 -48.09
CA LEU A 140 -1.25 -13.77 -48.84
C LEU A 140 -2.13 -13.52 -50.10
N TYR A 141 -2.23 -12.27 -50.54
CA TYR A 141 -2.86 -11.86 -51.80
C TYR A 141 -2.07 -10.70 -52.41
N GLY A 142 -2.34 -10.40 -53.69
CA GLY A 142 -1.66 -9.32 -54.40
C GLY A 142 -0.13 -9.51 -54.42
N GLU A 143 0.61 -8.48 -54.00
CA GLU A 143 2.09 -8.47 -53.95
C GLU A 143 2.65 -9.09 -52.65
N ASN A 144 1.80 -9.65 -51.78
CA ASN A 144 2.18 -10.19 -50.47
C ASN A 144 2.77 -9.16 -49.51
N GLN A 145 2.12 -8.00 -49.43
CA GLN A 145 2.41 -6.92 -48.51
C GLN A 145 2.65 -7.39 -47.06
N ALA A 146 3.71 -6.87 -46.43
CA ALA A 146 3.99 -6.97 -44.99
C ALA A 146 4.39 -5.60 -44.43
N ALA A 147 3.91 -5.29 -43.23
CA ALA A 147 4.15 -4.03 -42.52
C ALA A 147 4.89 -4.28 -41.20
N PHE A 148 5.88 -3.44 -40.91
CA PHE A 148 6.71 -3.54 -39.72
C PHE A 148 6.83 -2.18 -39.03
N SER A 149 6.79 -2.19 -37.70
CA SER A 149 7.14 -1.04 -36.87
C SER A 149 8.03 -1.49 -35.72
N ALA A 150 9.07 -0.72 -35.38
CA ALA A 150 10.02 -1.05 -34.33
C ALA A 150 10.39 0.18 -33.52
N MET A 151 10.34 0.06 -32.20
CA MET A 151 10.86 1.06 -31.27
C MET A 151 12.36 0.81 -31.08
N LEU A 152 13.16 1.85 -31.32
CA LEU A 152 14.62 1.83 -31.28
C LEU A 152 15.12 2.57 -30.05
N THR A 153 16.15 2.00 -29.43
CA THR A 153 16.95 2.73 -28.44
C THR A 153 17.70 3.87 -29.14
N PRO A 154 18.30 4.82 -28.40
CA PRO A 154 19.11 5.85 -29.02
C PRO A 154 20.27 5.33 -29.88
N GLN A 155 20.90 4.24 -29.45
CA GLN A 155 21.95 3.58 -30.22
C GLN A 155 21.40 2.92 -31.48
N GLY A 156 20.21 2.31 -31.40
CA GLY A 156 19.53 1.73 -32.56
C GLY A 156 19.09 2.76 -33.59
N TYR A 157 18.54 3.88 -33.13
CA TYR A 157 18.19 5.01 -34.00
C TYR A 157 19.41 5.53 -34.74
N ALA A 158 20.51 5.80 -34.01
CA ALA A 158 21.76 6.26 -34.61
C ALA A 158 22.32 5.25 -35.63
N ALA A 159 22.24 3.95 -35.35
CA ALA A 159 22.69 2.89 -36.26
C ALA A 159 21.85 2.82 -37.55
N VAL A 160 20.52 2.89 -37.46
CA VAL A 160 19.64 2.92 -38.65
C VAL A 160 19.84 4.21 -39.42
N ARG A 161 19.85 5.36 -38.75
CA ARG A 161 20.06 6.68 -39.37
C ARG A 161 21.39 6.74 -40.11
N GLY A 162 22.48 6.29 -39.50
CA GLY A 162 23.80 6.24 -40.12
C GLY A 162 23.91 5.24 -41.28
N SER A 163 23.03 4.24 -41.34
CA SER A 163 23.01 3.27 -42.43
C SER A 163 22.27 3.76 -43.68
N LEU A 164 21.49 4.84 -43.60
CA LEU A 164 20.77 5.41 -44.75
C LEU A 164 21.73 5.97 -45.83
N ASP A 165 22.95 6.33 -45.44
CA ASP A 165 24.01 6.81 -46.33
C ASP A 165 24.96 5.69 -46.82
N GLY A 166 24.77 4.46 -46.33
CA GLY A 166 25.60 3.28 -46.64
C GLY A 166 24.98 2.36 -47.70
N ALA A 167 25.71 1.38 -48.23
CA ALA A 167 25.23 0.53 -49.33
C ALA A 167 24.15 -0.52 -48.94
N ILE A 168 24.05 -0.88 -47.65
CA ILE A 168 23.13 -1.92 -47.14
C ILE A 168 22.56 -1.46 -45.80
N MET A 169 21.23 -1.48 -45.66
CA MET A 169 20.59 -1.29 -44.36
C MET A 169 20.61 -2.59 -43.54
N PRO A 170 20.82 -2.54 -42.21
CA PRO A 170 20.80 -3.70 -41.32
C PRO A 170 19.37 -4.18 -41.01
N VAL A 171 18.52 -4.19 -42.04
CA VAL A 171 17.12 -4.62 -42.04
C VAL A 171 16.97 -5.70 -43.09
N ALA A 172 16.65 -6.93 -42.68
CA ALA A 172 16.37 -8.04 -43.57
C ALA A 172 14.96 -8.57 -43.32
N VAL A 173 14.28 -8.93 -44.40
CA VAL A 173 12.94 -9.54 -44.35
C VAL A 173 13.04 -10.94 -44.94
N VAL A 174 12.41 -11.91 -44.27
CA VAL A 174 12.41 -13.31 -44.69
C VAL A 174 10.97 -13.79 -44.73
N TYR A 175 10.52 -14.18 -45.91
CA TYR A 175 9.25 -14.85 -46.12
C TYR A 175 9.44 -16.37 -46.10
N SER A 176 8.39 -17.10 -45.75
CA SER A 176 8.25 -18.54 -45.94
C SER A 176 6.83 -18.79 -46.43
N LEU A 177 6.68 -19.19 -47.69
CA LEU A 177 5.38 -19.22 -48.38
C LEU A 177 5.13 -20.59 -48.98
N ASP A 178 3.90 -21.08 -48.82
CA ASP A 178 3.45 -22.35 -49.34
C ASP A 178 2.52 -22.18 -50.53
N PHE A 179 2.71 -22.99 -51.57
CA PHE A 179 1.84 -23.04 -52.74
C PHE A 179 1.56 -24.47 -53.21
N LEU A 180 0.49 -24.63 -53.98
CA LEU A 180 0.05 -25.93 -54.49
C LEU A 180 0.29 -26.04 -56.01
N GLY A 181 0.89 -27.14 -56.45
CA GLY A 181 1.13 -27.43 -57.87
C GLY A 181 0.66 -28.82 -58.29
N LEU A 182 0.15 -28.95 -59.51
CA LEU A 182 -0.21 -30.25 -60.10
C LEU A 182 1.04 -30.98 -60.59
N ARG A 183 1.15 -32.26 -60.26
CA ARG A 183 2.14 -33.15 -60.88
C ARG A 183 1.65 -33.70 -62.23
N PRO A 184 2.56 -34.06 -63.17
CA PRO A 184 2.22 -34.85 -64.35
C PRO A 184 1.55 -36.18 -63.97
N ALA A 185 0.69 -36.71 -64.85
CA ALA A 185 -0.09 -37.93 -64.57
C ALA A 185 0.77 -39.21 -64.74
N TYR A 186 0.58 -40.20 -63.86
CA TYR A 186 1.13 -41.57 -63.99
C TYR A 186 0.16 -42.49 -64.76
N SER A 187 0.65 -43.54 -65.43
CA SER A 187 -0.18 -44.59 -66.07
C SER A 187 0.19 -46.01 -65.65
N ILE A 188 -0.80 -46.79 -65.16
CA ILE A 188 -0.68 -48.24 -64.88
C ILE A 188 -1.59 -49.02 -65.84
N THR A 189 -1.07 -50.07 -66.49
CA THR A 189 -1.81 -50.98 -67.38
C THR A 189 -1.87 -52.39 -66.78
N LEU A 190 -3.07 -52.95 -66.64
CA LEU A 190 -3.33 -54.33 -66.19
C LEU A 190 -3.84 -55.19 -67.35
N ALA A 191 -3.38 -56.44 -67.50
CA ALA A 191 -3.91 -57.42 -68.47
C ALA A 191 -4.12 -58.81 -67.83
N VAL A 192 -5.30 -59.41 -68.01
CA VAL A 192 -5.68 -60.73 -67.45
C VAL A 192 -6.05 -61.74 -68.56
N ASP A 193 -5.51 -62.96 -68.48
CA ASP A 193 -5.79 -64.12 -69.35
C ASP A 193 -6.77 -65.08 -68.66
N TRP A 194 -8.06 -64.95 -69.00
CA TRP A 194 -9.14 -65.68 -68.34
C TRP A 194 -9.15 -67.19 -68.60
N ASP A 195 -8.63 -67.65 -69.74
CA ASP A 195 -8.58 -69.10 -70.05
C ASP A 195 -7.63 -69.81 -69.09
N ARG A 196 -6.48 -69.19 -68.80
CA ARG A 196 -5.51 -69.69 -67.82
C ARG A 196 -6.04 -69.59 -66.39
N VAL A 197 -6.70 -68.49 -66.05
CA VAL A 197 -7.34 -68.30 -64.75
C VAL A 197 -8.38 -69.39 -64.50
N GLN A 198 -9.29 -69.63 -65.44
CA GLN A 198 -10.32 -70.65 -65.29
C GLN A 198 -9.69 -72.05 -65.15
N LYS A 199 -8.76 -72.42 -66.02
CA LYS A 199 -8.12 -73.74 -65.96
C LYS A 199 -7.48 -74.00 -64.60
N HIS A 200 -6.74 -73.03 -64.06
CA HIS A 200 -6.11 -73.14 -62.73
C HIS A 200 -7.15 -73.31 -61.62
N LEU A 201 -8.26 -72.56 -61.68
CA LEU A 201 -9.33 -72.65 -60.68
C LEU A 201 -10.11 -73.97 -60.78
N ASP A 202 -10.42 -74.45 -61.99
CA ASP A 202 -11.10 -75.74 -62.21
C ASP A 202 -10.24 -76.90 -61.67
N GLU A 203 -8.94 -76.92 -61.96
CA GLU A 203 -8.02 -77.94 -61.44
C GLU A 203 -7.91 -77.87 -59.90
N SER A 204 -7.85 -76.66 -59.34
CA SER A 204 -7.61 -76.46 -57.90
C SER A 204 -8.84 -76.71 -57.02
N PHE A 205 -10.06 -76.43 -57.52
CA PHE A 205 -11.27 -76.37 -56.69
C PHE A 205 -12.42 -77.31 -57.12
N SER A 206 -12.37 -77.95 -58.29
CA SER A 206 -13.50 -78.76 -58.81
C SER A 206 -14.00 -79.90 -57.92
N ALA A 207 -13.14 -80.49 -57.09
CA ALA A 207 -13.49 -81.58 -56.16
C ALA A 207 -13.84 -81.10 -54.74
N LYS A 208 -13.72 -79.80 -54.44
CA LYS A 208 -13.94 -79.25 -53.10
C LYS A 208 -15.39 -78.77 -52.93
N VAL A 209 -16.04 -79.26 -51.87
CA VAL A 209 -17.42 -78.86 -51.49
C VAL A 209 -17.44 -77.49 -50.78
N LEU A 210 -16.32 -77.09 -50.16
CA LEU A 210 -16.20 -75.85 -49.39
C LEU A 210 -14.82 -75.21 -49.65
N VAL A 211 -14.79 -73.92 -49.98
CA VAL A 211 -13.57 -73.15 -50.28
C VAL A 211 -13.51 -71.91 -49.39
N LEU A 212 -12.35 -71.65 -48.77
CA LEU A 212 -12.12 -70.48 -47.93
C LEU A 212 -11.56 -69.31 -48.74
N SER A 213 -11.85 -68.07 -48.34
CA SER A 213 -11.33 -66.85 -48.99
C SER A 213 -9.80 -66.80 -49.07
N THR A 214 -9.10 -67.36 -48.08
CA THR A 214 -7.63 -67.45 -48.06
C THR A 214 -7.07 -68.37 -49.14
N GLU A 215 -7.79 -69.44 -49.50
CA GLU A 215 -7.40 -70.32 -50.60
C GLU A 215 -7.59 -69.64 -51.96
N ILE A 216 -8.61 -68.79 -52.09
CA ILE A 216 -8.86 -68.00 -53.31
C ILE A 216 -7.73 -66.97 -53.50
N SER A 217 -7.35 -66.24 -52.45
CA SER A 217 -6.23 -65.29 -52.50
C SER A 217 -4.94 -65.96 -52.94
N ARG A 218 -4.60 -67.14 -52.40
CA ARG A 218 -3.41 -67.89 -52.80
C ARG A 218 -3.46 -68.33 -54.27
N ALA A 219 -4.62 -68.78 -54.75
CA ALA A 219 -4.77 -69.17 -56.15
C ALA A 219 -4.62 -67.96 -57.11
N VAL A 220 -5.08 -66.77 -56.71
CA VAL A 220 -4.86 -65.54 -57.49
C VAL A 220 -3.38 -65.12 -57.47
N ASP A 221 -2.68 -65.30 -56.36
CA ASP A 221 -1.24 -65.02 -56.27
C ASP A 221 -0.43 -65.94 -57.20
N GLU A 222 -0.78 -67.24 -57.25
CA GLU A 222 -0.21 -68.19 -58.21
C GLU A 222 -0.51 -67.81 -59.67
N LEU A 223 -1.67 -67.19 -59.94
CA LEU A 223 -2.04 -66.68 -61.26
C LEU A 223 -1.26 -65.41 -61.67
N VAL A 224 -0.89 -64.56 -60.70
CA VAL A 224 0.04 -63.43 -60.92
C VAL A 224 1.46 -63.97 -61.20
N GLU A 225 1.91 -64.95 -60.41
CA GLU A 225 3.25 -65.55 -60.56
C GLU A 225 3.40 -66.31 -61.89
N SER A 226 2.38 -67.06 -62.30
CA SER A 226 2.34 -67.77 -63.59
C SER A 226 2.11 -66.87 -64.81
N LYS A 227 2.05 -65.54 -64.61
CA LYS A 227 1.79 -64.51 -65.63
C LYS A 227 0.45 -64.67 -66.36
N ALA A 228 -0.54 -65.31 -65.73
CA ALA A 228 -1.92 -65.25 -66.21
C ALA A 228 -2.54 -63.88 -65.91
N ILE A 229 -2.01 -63.15 -64.93
CA ILE A 229 -2.31 -61.73 -64.65
C ILE A 229 -1.01 -60.94 -64.77
N THR A 230 -0.94 -59.95 -65.67
CA THR A 230 0.25 -59.10 -65.91
C THR A 230 -0.05 -57.63 -65.56
N LEU A 231 0.88 -56.96 -64.87
CA LEU A 231 0.78 -55.54 -64.50
C LEU A 231 2.04 -54.79 -64.98
N THR A 232 1.86 -53.67 -65.68
CA THR A 232 2.95 -52.80 -66.18
C THR A 232 2.74 -51.38 -65.68
N ALA A 233 3.78 -50.78 -65.08
CA ALA A 233 3.77 -49.40 -64.61
C ALA A 233 4.89 -48.62 -65.32
N ASP A 234 4.56 -47.44 -65.86
CA ASP A 234 5.54 -46.58 -66.53
C ASP A 234 6.05 -45.54 -65.54
N THR A 235 7.27 -45.75 -65.04
CA THR A 235 7.87 -44.92 -63.99
C THR A 235 8.92 -44.00 -64.60
N PHE A 236 8.53 -42.78 -64.95
CA PHE A 236 9.50 -41.72 -65.21
C PHE A 236 9.71 -40.90 -63.93
N VAL A 237 10.97 -40.87 -63.48
CA VAL A 237 11.59 -40.10 -62.39
C VAL A 237 11.64 -40.76 -60.99
N THR A 238 12.86 -40.72 -60.43
CA THR A 238 13.32 -41.28 -59.15
C THR A 238 12.97 -40.39 -57.97
N GLU A 239 12.05 -40.84 -57.11
CA GLU A 239 12.14 -40.93 -55.63
C GLU A 239 10.74 -41.18 -55.02
N ASP A 240 10.75 -41.87 -53.88
CA ASP A 240 9.63 -42.36 -53.05
C ASP A 240 8.96 -43.69 -53.48
N THR A 241 9.62 -44.80 -53.13
CA THR A 241 9.22 -46.18 -53.45
C THR A 241 7.97 -46.67 -52.70
N GLU A 242 7.58 -46.07 -51.57
CA GLU A 242 6.46 -46.56 -50.75
C GLU A 242 5.10 -46.35 -51.42
N GLY A 243 4.80 -45.15 -51.93
CA GLY A 243 3.49 -44.86 -52.53
C GLY A 243 3.21 -45.62 -53.84
N VAL A 244 4.24 -46.14 -54.51
CA VAL A 244 4.10 -46.95 -55.73
C VAL A 244 3.69 -48.39 -55.39
N ILE A 245 4.15 -48.90 -54.25
CA ILE A 245 3.84 -50.27 -53.77
C ILE A 245 2.38 -50.36 -53.33
N ASP A 246 1.90 -49.40 -52.53
CA ASP A 246 0.51 -49.41 -52.02
C ASP A 246 -0.54 -49.39 -53.15
N ARG A 247 -0.27 -48.65 -54.23
CA ARG A 247 -1.20 -48.53 -55.37
C ARG A 247 -1.20 -49.77 -56.26
N ARG A 248 -0.06 -50.48 -56.36
CA ARG A 248 0.01 -51.80 -57.00
C ARG A 248 -0.83 -52.82 -56.24
N ASP A 249 -0.77 -52.79 -54.91
CA ASP A 249 -1.52 -53.71 -54.05
C ASP A 249 -3.03 -53.46 -54.13
N ALA A 250 -3.45 -52.19 -54.23
CA ALA A 250 -4.85 -51.83 -54.45
C ALA A 250 -5.40 -52.38 -55.79
N ALA A 251 -4.63 -52.27 -56.88
CA ALA A 251 -5.03 -52.82 -58.18
C ALA A 251 -5.16 -54.36 -58.15
N LEU A 252 -4.24 -55.05 -57.46
CA LEU A 252 -4.31 -56.51 -57.27
C LEU A 252 -5.52 -56.93 -56.41
N ALA A 253 -5.85 -56.17 -55.38
CA ALA A 253 -7.03 -56.44 -54.55
C ALA A 253 -8.34 -56.39 -55.36
N GLN A 254 -8.45 -55.44 -56.31
CA GLN A 254 -9.62 -55.36 -57.19
C GLN A 254 -9.74 -56.55 -58.14
N VAL A 255 -8.61 -57.07 -58.64
CA VAL A 255 -8.59 -58.30 -59.46
C VAL A 255 -9.03 -59.52 -58.65
N ARG A 256 -8.54 -59.65 -57.40
CA ARG A 256 -8.97 -60.73 -56.50
C ARG A 256 -10.48 -60.72 -56.28
N ALA A 257 -11.05 -59.53 -56.05
CA ALA A 257 -12.49 -59.38 -55.87
C ALA A 257 -13.27 -59.82 -57.12
N MET A 258 -12.82 -59.39 -58.31
CA MET A 258 -13.45 -59.77 -59.59
C MET A 258 -13.42 -61.28 -59.85
N ILE A 259 -12.28 -61.94 -59.61
CA ILE A 259 -12.16 -63.40 -59.78
C ILE A 259 -13.06 -64.15 -58.79
N THR A 260 -13.11 -63.68 -57.54
CA THR A 260 -13.95 -64.27 -56.49
C THR A 260 -15.41 -64.22 -56.88
N ASP A 261 -15.91 -63.04 -57.28
CA ASP A 261 -17.32 -62.84 -57.67
C ASP A 261 -17.71 -63.65 -58.92
N THR A 262 -16.75 -63.89 -59.82
CA THR A 262 -17.02 -64.61 -61.08
C THR A 262 -17.12 -66.13 -60.91
N PHE A 263 -16.27 -66.74 -60.07
CA PHE A 263 -16.12 -68.21 -59.99
C PHE A 263 -16.62 -68.84 -58.69
N PHE A 264 -16.97 -68.03 -57.68
CA PHE A 264 -17.36 -68.52 -56.37
C PHE A 264 -18.72 -67.96 -55.94
N GLN A 265 -19.50 -68.76 -55.21
CA GLN A 265 -20.81 -68.37 -54.68
C GLN A 265 -20.89 -68.69 -53.18
N SER A 266 -21.54 -67.85 -52.39
CA SER A 266 -21.70 -68.08 -50.94
C SER A 266 -22.67 -69.24 -50.67
N SER A 267 -22.33 -70.19 -49.79
CA SER A 267 -23.21 -71.34 -49.46
C SER A 267 -23.25 -71.68 -47.97
N LEU A 268 -24.46 -72.01 -47.48
CA LEU A 268 -24.75 -72.66 -46.19
C LEU A 268 -25.76 -73.81 -46.45
N PRO A 269 -25.47 -75.09 -46.13
CA PRO A 269 -26.40 -76.19 -46.37
C PRO A 269 -27.48 -76.32 -45.25
N PRO A 270 -28.72 -76.75 -45.56
CA PRO A 270 -29.82 -76.88 -44.58
C PRO A 270 -29.71 -78.13 -43.67
N TRP A 271 -30.16 -77.99 -42.42
CA TRP A 271 -30.11 -79.02 -41.35
C TRP A 271 -31.20 -80.10 -41.48
N THR A 272 -30.87 -81.37 -41.21
CA THR A 272 -31.85 -82.46 -40.99
C THR A 272 -31.43 -83.38 -39.82
N PRO A 273 -32.36 -83.91 -39.00
CA PRO A 273 -32.12 -84.19 -37.58
C PRO A 273 -31.60 -85.58 -37.18
N GLU A 274 -31.11 -86.45 -38.08
CA GLU A 274 -30.96 -87.88 -37.72
C GLU A 274 -29.54 -88.46 -37.53
N LYS A 275 -28.41 -87.74 -37.72
CA LYS A 275 -27.07 -88.23 -37.28
C LYS A 275 -26.08 -87.08 -36.96
N PRO A 276 -25.58 -86.90 -35.71
CA PRO A 276 -24.81 -85.70 -35.31
C PRO A 276 -23.28 -85.67 -35.57
N SER A 277 -22.63 -86.60 -36.27
CA SER A 277 -21.15 -86.69 -36.18
C SER A 277 -20.32 -85.77 -37.09
N ASP A 278 -20.89 -85.15 -38.14
CA ASP A 278 -20.10 -84.37 -39.13
C ASP A 278 -20.21 -82.85 -38.96
N TRP A 279 -21.30 -82.35 -38.35
CA TRP A 279 -21.44 -80.94 -37.96
C TRP A 279 -20.48 -80.56 -36.82
N GLU A 280 -20.26 -81.47 -35.87
CA GLU A 280 -19.35 -81.28 -34.75
C GLU A 280 -17.87 -81.24 -35.17
N LYS A 281 -17.49 -81.95 -36.24
CA LYS A 281 -16.13 -81.86 -36.83
C LYS A 281 -15.89 -80.51 -37.51
N ALA A 282 -16.90 -79.97 -38.20
CA ALA A 282 -16.83 -78.65 -38.84
C ALA A 282 -16.71 -77.51 -37.81
N LEU A 283 -17.40 -77.62 -36.67
CA LEU A 283 -17.26 -76.65 -35.57
C LEU A 283 -15.89 -76.72 -34.87
N ARG A 284 -15.30 -77.93 -34.70
CA ARG A 284 -13.99 -78.09 -34.06
C ARG A 284 -12.83 -77.52 -34.89
N LEU A 285 -12.83 -77.72 -36.21
CA LEU A 285 -11.87 -77.08 -37.13
C LEU A 285 -11.97 -75.55 -37.12
N GLY A 286 -13.20 -75.02 -37.03
CA GLY A 286 -13.42 -73.57 -36.87
C GLY A 286 -12.88 -73.02 -35.55
N SER A 287 -12.97 -73.77 -34.46
CA SER A 287 -12.46 -73.36 -33.15
C SER A 287 -10.93 -73.47 -33.00
N GLU A 288 -10.28 -74.45 -33.63
CA GLU A 288 -8.82 -74.65 -33.58
C GLU A 288 -8.03 -73.64 -34.44
N LEU A 289 -8.62 -73.15 -35.54
CA LEU A 289 -8.04 -72.05 -36.35
C LEU A 289 -8.27 -70.66 -35.73
N ALA A 290 -9.38 -70.46 -35.02
CA ALA A 290 -9.65 -69.22 -34.30
C ALA A 290 -8.66 -68.98 -33.14
N THR A 291 -8.22 -70.05 -32.47
CA THR A 291 -7.20 -69.98 -31.41
C THR A 291 -5.78 -69.79 -31.94
N GLN A 292 -5.47 -70.22 -33.16
CA GLN A 292 -4.15 -69.99 -33.77
C GLN A 292 -3.94 -68.54 -34.26
N HIS A 293 -5.01 -67.85 -34.63
CA HIS A 293 -4.95 -66.43 -35.03
C HIS A 293 -5.09 -65.43 -33.87
N ALA A 294 -5.50 -65.87 -32.68
CA ALA A 294 -5.57 -65.01 -31.49
C ALA A 294 -4.20 -64.75 -30.82
N GLN A 295 -3.12 -65.43 -31.26
CA GLN A 295 -1.74 -65.20 -30.77
C GLN A 295 -0.86 -64.35 -31.69
N ALA A 296 -1.41 -63.80 -32.77
CA ALA A 296 -0.77 -62.74 -33.55
C ALA A 296 -1.66 -61.49 -33.50
N GLY A 297 -1.21 -60.45 -32.79
CA GLY A 297 -1.99 -59.27 -32.42
C GLY A 297 -2.86 -58.71 -33.56
N ALA A 298 -4.18 -58.73 -33.33
CA ALA A 298 -5.19 -58.41 -34.32
C ALA A 298 -5.26 -56.90 -34.62
N THR A 299 -4.60 -56.52 -35.71
CA THR A 299 -5.11 -55.51 -36.63
C THR A 299 -5.97 -56.24 -37.67
N GLY A 300 -7.14 -55.71 -37.99
CA GLY A 300 -7.98 -56.22 -39.09
C GLY A 300 -9.34 -56.72 -38.63
N GLY A 301 -10.38 -56.00 -39.04
CA GLY A 301 -11.77 -56.31 -38.77
C GLY A 301 -12.18 -57.71 -39.20
N ALA A 302 -13.30 -58.13 -38.63
CA ALA A 302 -13.98 -59.40 -38.85
C ALA A 302 -14.13 -59.76 -40.34
N THR A 303 -13.09 -60.38 -40.92
CA THR A 303 -13.27 -61.30 -42.03
C THR A 303 -13.84 -62.57 -41.43
N SER A 304 -15.16 -62.56 -41.21
CA SER A 304 -15.95 -63.77 -41.13
C SER A 304 -15.45 -64.71 -42.21
N THR A 305 -14.90 -65.86 -41.84
CA THR A 305 -14.43 -66.90 -42.76
C THR A 305 -15.65 -67.40 -43.53
N MET A 306 -15.99 -66.70 -44.61
CA MET A 306 -17.08 -67.06 -45.50
C MET A 306 -16.63 -68.28 -46.28
N SER A 307 -17.41 -69.35 -46.16
CA SER A 307 -17.28 -70.53 -46.97
C SER A 307 -17.97 -70.31 -48.31
N PHE A 308 -17.23 -70.47 -49.39
CA PHE A 308 -17.73 -70.42 -50.75
C PHE A 308 -17.90 -71.83 -51.31
N GLY A 309 -18.92 -72.03 -52.14
CA GLY A 309 -18.97 -73.15 -53.09
C GLY A 309 -18.32 -72.72 -54.40
N TYR A 310 -17.47 -73.58 -54.98
CA TYR A 310 -16.95 -73.36 -56.33
C TYR A 310 -18.09 -73.53 -57.34
N LYS A 311 -18.33 -72.51 -58.16
CA LYS A 311 -19.31 -72.57 -59.25
C LYS A 311 -18.55 -72.88 -60.53
N ARG A 312 -18.83 -74.05 -61.11
CA ARG A 312 -18.31 -74.42 -62.42
C ARG A 312 -19.00 -73.57 -63.48
N THR A 313 -18.48 -72.38 -63.70
CA THR A 313 -18.94 -71.44 -64.72
C THR A 313 -18.26 -71.82 -66.03
N ASP A 314 -19.04 -72.20 -67.04
CA ASP A 314 -18.51 -72.45 -68.38
C ASP A 314 -18.33 -71.10 -69.10
N VAL A 315 -17.13 -70.54 -69.01
CA VAL A 315 -16.79 -69.22 -69.58
C VAL A 315 -16.52 -69.32 -71.10
N THR A 316 -16.58 -70.51 -71.70
CA THR A 316 -16.38 -70.70 -73.16
C THR A 316 -17.45 -70.04 -74.03
N ARG A 317 -18.54 -69.49 -73.45
CA ARG A 317 -19.54 -68.63 -74.11
C ARG A 317 -19.37 -67.12 -73.88
N ILE A 318 -18.30 -66.69 -73.21
CA ILE A 318 -17.92 -65.28 -73.06
C ILE A 318 -16.67 -65.06 -73.92
N ASP A 319 -16.86 -64.58 -75.15
CA ASP A 319 -15.78 -64.28 -76.10
C ASP A 319 -14.64 -63.49 -75.45
N LYS A 320 -13.42 -64.07 -75.48
CA LYS A 320 -12.07 -63.49 -75.33
C LYS A 320 -11.99 -62.00 -74.91
N LYS A 321 -12.39 -61.67 -73.67
CA LYS A 321 -12.18 -60.32 -73.11
C LYS A 321 -10.86 -60.25 -72.37
N ARG A 322 -9.80 -59.80 -73.04
CA ARG A 322 -8.67 -59.17 -72.34
C ARG A 322 -9.18 -57.88 -71.70
N LEU A 323 -9.03 -57.72 -70.39
CA LEU A 323 -9.35 -56.48 -69.69
C LEU A 323 -8.07 -55.64 -69.62
N ASP A 324 -8.01 -54.56 -70.40
CA ASP A 324 -6.95 -53.55 -70.29
C ASP A 324 -7.52 -52.35 -69.51
N VAL A 325 -7.00 -52.10 -68.31
CA VAL A 325 -7.40 -50.94 -67.48
C VAL A 325 -6.25 -49.95 -67.43
N ASN A 326 -6.50 -48.70 -67.83
CA ASN A 326 -5.56 -47.59 -67.71
C ASN A 326 -6.03 -46.65 -66.58
N PHE A 327 -5.19 -46.48 -65.55
CA PHE A 327 -5.40 -45.49 -64.51
C PHE A 327 -4.50 -44.28 -64.74
N SER A 328 -5.09 -43.07 -64.81
CA SER A 328 -4.34 -41.82 -64.79
C SER A 328 -4.79 -40.93 -63.64
N GLU A 329 -3.89 -40.64 -62.71
CA GLU A 329 -4.15 -39.75 -61.58
C GLU A 329 -3.24 -38.52 -61.65
N ARG A 330 -3.82 -37.33 -61.56
CA ARG A 330 -3.09 -36.07 -61.33
C ARG A 330 -3.30 -35.69 -59.87
N THR A 331 -2.21 -35.45 -59.15
CA THR A 331 -2.26 -35.12 -57.73
C THR A 331 -1.59 -33.77 -57.47
N THR A 332 -2.08 -33.07 -56.46
CA THR A 332 -1.55 -31.79 -56.00
C THR A 332 -0.44 -32.01 -54.99
N VAL A 333 0.65 -31.25 -55.10
CA VAL A 333 1.73 -31.20 -54.10
C VAL A 333 1.88 -29.80 -53.53
N GLN A 334 2.13 -29.71 -52.23
CA GLN A 334 2.52 -28.48 -51.56
C GLN A 334 4.04 -28.27 -51.67
N ARG A 335 4.46 -27.05 -51.99
CA ARG A 335 5.86 -26.62 -52.05
C ARG A 335 6.03 -25.35 -51.23
N THR A 336 7.16 -25.24 -50.55
CA THR A 336 7.54 -24.06 -49.76
C THR A 336 8.66 -23.31 -50.45
N ILE A 337 8.57 -21.97 -50.47
CA ILE A 337 9.62 -21.06 -50.94
C ILE A 337 9.96 -20.05 -49.85
N ASN A 338 11.20 -19.55 -49.82
CA ASN A 338 11.64 -18.61 -48.79
C ASN A 338 12.29 -17.35 -49.39
N PRO A 339 11.51 -16.44 -50.01
CA PRO A 339 12.05 -15.16 -50.48
C PRO A 339 12.68 -14.38 -49.32
N GLN A 340 13.94 -13.99 -49.47
CA GLN A 340 14.67 -13.26 -48.43
C GLN A 340 15.65 -12.25 -49.01
N GLY A 341 15.85 -11.14 -48.29
CA GLY A 341 16.77 -10.09 -48.71
C GLY A 341 16.86 -8.94 -47.73
N HIS A 342 17.90 -8.12 -47.89
CA HIS A 342 18.03 -6.83 -47.23
C HIS A 342 17.26 -5.76 -48.02
N LEU A 343 16.74 -4.76 -47.31
CA LEU A 343 16.04 -3.63 -47.92
C LEU A 343 17.02 -2.61 -48.55
N ALA A 344 17.77 -3.05 -49.57
CA ALA A 344 18.85 -2.26 -50.17
C ALA A 344 18.36 -1.14 -51.12
N GLY A 345 17.13 -1.23 -51.63
CA GLY A 345 16.58 -0.27 -52.61
C GLY A 345 16.36 1.15 -52.08
N LEU A 346 16.29 1.34 -50.76
CA LEU A 346 16.08 2.66 -50.17
C LEU A 346 17.27 3.59 -50.40
N VAL A 347 18.49 3.06 -50.26
CA VAL A 347 19.74 3.82 -50.38
C VAL A 347 19.90 4.38 -51.79
N SER A 348 19.67 3.55 -52.81
CA SER A 348 19.76 3.99 -54.21
C SER A 348 18.67 5.02 -54.54
N THR A 349 17.48 4.89 -53.95
CA THR A 349 16.36 5.82 -54.12
C THR A 349 16.67 7.18 -53.48
N ILE A 350 17.15 7.19 -52.23
CA ILE A 350 17.59 8.42 -51.52
C ILE A 350 18.77 9.06 -52.26
N GLY A 351 19.77 8.29 -52.68
CA GLY A 351 20.93 8.81 -53.41
C GLY A 351 20.55 9.47 -54.74
N SER A 352 19.49 8.99 -55.40
CA SER A 352 18.98 9.58 -56.66
C SER A 352 18.03 10.76 -56.43
N SER A 353 17.55 10.96 -55.19
CA SER A 353 16.59 12.00 -54.82
C SER A 353 16.79 12.40 -53.35
N PRO A 354 17.84 13.17 -53.03
CA PRO A 354 18.22 13.50 -51.65
C PRO A 354 17.10 14.16 -50.84
N GLU A 355 16.22 14.92 -51.51
CA GLU A 355 15.06 15.57 -50.92
C GLU A 355 13.98 14.60 -50.40
N LEU A 356 14.07 13.29 -50.69
CA LEU A 356 13.26 12.27 -50.01
C LEU A 356 13.68 12.08 -48.55
N LEU A 357 14.93 12.36 -48.20
CA LEU A 357 15.45 12.11 -46.85
C LEU A 357 14.64 12.86 -45.78
N ASP A 358 14.28 14.11 -46.05
CA ASP A 358 13.49 14.96 -45.14
C ASP A 358 12.03 14.51 -45.03
N LEU A 359 11.53 13.75 -46.01
CA LEU A 359 10.19 13.20 -45.99
C LEU A 359 10.14 11.88 -45.21
N LEU A 360 11.19 11.08 -45.35
CA LEU A 360 11.33 9.75 -44.77
C LEU A 360 11.88 9.75 -43.34
N VAL A 361 12.61 10.80 -42.95
CA VAL A 361 13.16 10.97 -41.62
C VAL A 361 12.65 12.25 -41.00
N ARG A 362 12.03 12.16 -39.81
CA ARG A 362 11.50 13.34 -39.11
C ARG A 362 11.92 13.37 -37.66
N ASP A 363 12.24 14.58 -37.22
CA ASP A 363 12.49 14.89 -35.83
C ASP A 363 11.18 15.34 -35.17
N VAL A 364 10.75 14.63 -34.13
CA VAL A 364 9.56 14.98 -33.34
C VAL A 364 10.01 15.33 -31.93
N PRO A 365 9.90 16.61 -31.51
CA PRO A 365 10.12 16.98 -30.12
C PRO A 365 9.01 16.37 -29.27
N VAL A 366 9.38 15.44 -28.38
CA VAL A 366 8.48 14.83 -27.41
C VAL A 366 8.72 15.53 -26.08
N ASP A 367 7.96 16.59 -25.85
CA ASP A 367 7.94 17.29 -24.57
C ASP A 367 7.13 16.45 -23.58
N LEU A 368 7.77 15.41 -23.03
CA LEU A 368 7.15 14.44 -22.12
C LEU A 368 6.68 15.10 -20.81
N ASP A 369 7.28 16.23 -20.42
CA ASP A 369 6.90 17.04 -19.26
C ASP A 369 5.43 17.49 -19.33
N LYS A 370 4.88 17.64 -20.55
CA LYS A 370 3.47 17.97 -20.78
C LYS A 370 2.50 16.83 -20.45
N PHE A 371 3.00 15.61 -20.24
CA PHE A 371 2.21 14.41 -19.92
C PHE A 371 2.41 13.92 -18.49
N GLU A 372 3.31 14.52 -17.72
CA GLU A 372 3.45 14.23 -16.29
C GLU A 372 2.18 14.64 -15.54
N ARG A 373 1.77 13.88 -14.51
CA ARG A 373 0.63 14.22 -13.65
C ARG A 373 1.06 15.26 -12.63
N ARG A 374 0.21 16.25 -12.34
CA ARG A 374 0.40 17.11 -11.17
C ARG A 374 0.19 16.24 -9.94
N THR A 375 1.22 16.06 -9.12
CA THR A 375 1.15 15.31 -7.86
C THR A 375 1.33 16.26 -6.68
N LEU A 376 0.76 15.94 -5.53
CA LEU A 376 1.02 16.64 -4.28
C LEU A 376 1.02 15.63 -3.13
N SER A 377 2.04 15.67 -2.27
CA SER A 377 2.08 14.95 -1.01
C SER A 377 1.78 15.90 0.14
N ALA A 378 0.66 15.74 0.82
CA ALA A 378 0.40 16.42 2.08
C ALA A 378 0.97 15.60 3.23
N VAL A 379 1.81 16.19 4.07
CA VAL A 379 2.50 15.52 5.18
C VAL A 379 2.27 16.30 6.46
N TYR A 380 1.92 15.62 7.54
CA TYR A 380 1.93 16.18 8.88
C TYR A 380 3.06 15.52 9.69
N GLN A 381 3.84 16.35 10.39
CA GLN A 381 4.92 15.89 11.27
C GLN A 381 4.45 16.08 12.72
N PRO A 382 4.22 14.99 13.47
CA PRO A 382 3.73 15.04 14.84
C PRO A 382 4.50 15.98 15.76
N ALA A 383 3.78 16.86 16.46
CA ALA A 383 4.29 17.69 17.56
C ALA A 383 3.49 17.42 18.86
N LEU A 384 3.53 18.33 19.85
CA LEU A 384 2.81 18.18 21.12
C LEU A 384 1.29 17.99 20.93
N GLY A 385 0.71 18.61 19.89
CA GLY A 385 -0.72 18.48 19.56
C GLY A 385 -1.09 17.16 18.90
N ALA A 386 -0.13 16.37 18.41
CA ALA A 386 -0.40 15.12 17.71
C ALA A 386 -1.20 14.13 18.55
N GLU A 387 -1.00 14.16 19.87
CA GLU A 387 -1.74 13.29 20.77
C GLU A 387 -3.23 13.61 20.77
N VAL A 388 -3.68 14.84 20.54
CA VAL A 388 -5.12 15.14 20.52
C VAL A 388 -5.76 15.00 19.15
N ILE A 389 -4.96 14.87 18.09
CA ILE A 389 -5.46 14.74 16.71
C ILE A 389 -5.83 13.29 16.41
N GLY A 390 -7.09 13.05 16.02
CA GLY A 390 -7.54 11.76 15.52
C GLY A 390 -7.27 11.60 14.02
N SER A 391 -7.58 12.63 13.23
CA SER A 391 -7.30 12.66 11.79
C SER A 391 -7.23 14.07 11.22
N LEU A 392 -6.63 14.21 10.04
CA LEU A 392 -6.67 15.44 9.23
C LEU A 392 -7.39 15.13 7.92
N ASN A 393 -8.53 15.77 7.67
CA ASN A 393 -9.21 15.69 6.38
C ASN A 393 -8.67 16.80 5.46
N VAL A 394 -7.76 16.45 4.57
CA VAL A 394 -7.06 17.37 3.68
C VAL A 394 -7.81 17.48 2.36
N ARG A 395 -8.13 18.71 1.99
CA ARG A 395 -8.69 19.07 0.69
C ARG A 395 -7.65 19.82 -0.12
N ALA A 396 -7.27 19.24 -1.25
CA ALA A 396 -6.38 19.87 -2.23
C ALA A 396 -7.17 20.14 -3.53
N SER A 397 -7.10 21.35 -4.07
CA SER A 397 -7.83 21.77 -5.26
C SER A 397 -6.86 22.25 -6.32
N TYR A 398 -6.81 21.52 -7.44
CA TYR A 398 -6.01 21.88 -8.60
C TYR A 398 -6.95 22.40 -9.68
N ASP A 399 -6.80 23.67 -10.08
CA ASP A 399 -7.61 24.31 -11.13
C ASP A 399 -9.14 24.13 -10.94
N GLY A 400 -9.59 24.29 -9.70
CA GLY A 400 -10.99 24.14 -9.32
C GLY A 400 -11.49 22.70 -9.22
N VAL A 401 -10.62 21.69 -9.37
CA VAL A 401 -10.94 20.27 -9.19
C VAL A 401 -10.46 19.80 -7.81
N PRO A 402 -11.34 19.78 -6.79
CA PRO A 402 -10.97 19.35 -5.45
C PRO A 402 -10.83 17.82 -5.35
N ARG A 403 -9.89 17.39 -4.53
CA ARG A 403 -9.75 16.02 -4.01
C ARG A 403 -9.58 16.07 -2.50
N ASN A 404 -10.11 15.06 -1.82
CA ASN A 404 -10.03 14.95 -0.37
C ASN A 404 -9.32 13.65 0.01
N GLN A 405 -8.48 13.70 1.03
CA GLN A 405 -7.82 12.54 1.64
C GLN A 405 -7.78 12.71 3.16
N ILE A 406 -7.76 11.59 3.89
CA ILE A 406 -7.66 11.60 5.35
C ILE A 406 -6.28 11.11 5.75
N LEU A 407 -5.57 11.89 6.56
CA LEU A 407 -4.32 11.48 7.21
C LEU A 407 -4.62 10.99 8.63
N THR A 408 -3.92 9.94 9.05
CA THR A 408 -4.01 9.34 10.39
C THR A 408 -2.59 9.02 10.89
N ALA A 409 -2.43 8.51 12.12
CA ALA A 409 -1.10 8.25 12.68
C ALA A 409 -0.19 7.28 11.89
N ALA A 410 -0.76 6.48 10.98
CA ALA A 410 -0.02 5.51 10.17
C ALA A 410 -0.59 5.42 8.73
N PRO A 411 -0.19 6.29 7.78
CA PRO A 411 0.79 7.37 7.89
C PRO A 411 0.15 8.77 7.95
N TRP A 412 0.82 9.72 8.61
CA TRP A 412 0.48 11.15 8.57
C TRP A 412 0.86 11.77 7.21
N ARG A 413 0.42 11.12 6.13
CA ARG A 413 0.71 11.46 4.75
C ARG A 413 -0.43 11.01 3.85
N ALA A 414 -0.76 11.85 2.88
CA ALA A 414 -1.60 11.45 1.76
C ALA A 414 -1.07 12.06 0.46
N ASP A 415 -1.15 11.28 -0.61
CA ASP A 415 -0.76 11.71 -1.94
C ASP A 415 -2.02 12.01 -2.78
N PHE A 416 -1.90 13.03 -3.63
CA PHE A 416 -2.90 13.49 -4.56
C PHE A 416 -2.28 13.55 -5.95
N ASP A 417 -3.10 13.35 -6.98
CA ASP A 417 -2.67 13.36 -8.36
C ASP A 417 -3.76 13.89 -9.29
N TRP A 418 -3.43 14.69 -10.29
CA TRP A 418 -4.38 15.20 -11.28
C TRP A 418 -3.82 15.03 -12.69
N GLN A 419 -4.72 15.10 -13.69
CA GLN A 419 -4.27 15.37 -15.04
C GLN A 419 -3.71 16.79 -15.07
N SER A 420 -2.53 16.96 -15.66
CA SER A 420 -1.88 18.27 -15.71
C SER A 420 -2.58 19.20 -16.68
N ARG A 421 -2.71 20.45 -16.27
CA ARG A 421 -3.16 21.53 -17.14
C ARG A 421 -1.96 22.31 -17.64
N ILE A 422 -1.85 22.41 -18.96
CA ILE A 422 -0.77 23.14 -19.63
C ILE A 422 -1.31 24.49 -20.11
N VAL A 423 -0.64 25.58 -19.73
CA VAL A 423 -0.90 26.95 -20.23
C VAL A 423 0.43 27.50 -20.75
N ASP A 424 0.43 28.03 -21.97
CA ASP A 424 1.63 28.54 -22.65
C ASP A 424 2.82 27.55 -22.68
N GLY A 425 2.50 26.26 -22.80
CA GLY A 425 3.49 25.19 -22.86
C GLY A 425 4.11 24.79 -21.52
N ARG A 426 3.65 25.36 -20.39
CA ARG A 426 4.10 25.00 -19.04
C ARG A 426 2.96 24.44 -18.20
N MET A 427 3.28 23.52 -17.28
CA MET A 427 2.32 23.00 -16.32
C MET A 427 1.93 24.07 -15.30
N VAL A 428 0.63 24.26 -15.09
CA VAL A 428 0.12 25.02 -13.94
C VAL A 428 0.44 24.20 -12.68
N ARG A 429 1.13 24.80 -11.70
CA ARG A 429 1.58 24.09 -10.49
C ARG A 429 0.78 24.43 -9.24
N ASP A 430 0.05 25.55 -9.26
CA ASP A 430 -0.72 26.01 -8.10
C ASP A 430 -1.77 24.98 -7.66
N VAL A 431 -1.73 24.62 -6.39
CA VAL A 431 -2.73 23.79 -5.72
C VAL A 431 -3.15 24.51 -4.44
N ASP A 432 -4.44 24.73 -4.29
CA ASP A 432 -5.03 25.27 -3.07
C ASP A 432 -5.24 24.15 -2.05
N VAL A 433 -4.60 24.24 -0.89
CA VAL A 433 -4.65 23.22 0.17
C VAL A 433 -5.34 23.78 1.40
N SER A 434 -6.26 23.01 1.97
CA SER A 434 -6.86 23.27 3.27
C SER A 434 -7.09 21.94 3.98
N TYR A 435 -7.30 21.97 5.30
CA TYR A 435 -7.59 20.76 6.04
C TYR A 435 -8.48 21.02 7.24
N GLU A 436 -9.21 19.99 7.65
CA GLU A 436 -10.00 19.97 8.88
C GLU A 436 -9.36 19.00 9.86
N VAL A 437 -8.99 19.50 11.04
CA VAL A 437 -8.49 18.71 12.16
C VAL A 437 -9.68 18.11 12.88
N HIS A 438 -9.70 16.78 13.03
CA HIS A 438 -10.69 16.06 13.82
C HIS A 438 -9.99 15.56 15.09
N PHE A 439 -10.43 16.04 16.26
CA PHE A 439 -9.80 15.68 17.52
C PHE A 439 -10.30 14.33 18.03
N LYS A 440 -9.41 13.53 18.60
CA LYS A 440 -9.77 12.27 19.25
C LYS A 440 -10.41 12.57 20.61
N ASP A 441 -11.47 11.84 20.93
CA ASP A 441 -12.13 11.82 22.25
C ASP A 441 -12.41 13.22 22.84
N ALA A 442 -12.71 14.21 21.99
CA ALA A 442 -12.97 15.57 22.44
C ALA A 442 -14.35 15.67 23.11
N ASP A 443 -14.38 16.15 24.36
CA ASP A 443 -15.64 16.56 24.99
C ASP A 443 -16.09 17.87 24.36
N THR A 444 -17.13 17.79 23.52
CA THR A 444 -17.67 18.95 22.81
C THR A 444 -18.38 19.96 23.70
N THR A 445 -18.52 19.66 25.00
CA THR A 445 -18.98 20.63 26.00
C THR A 445 -17.85 21.52 26.52
N GLU A 446 -16.59 21.07 26.44
CA GLU A 446 -15.41 21.81 26.89
C GLU A 446 -14.62 22.44 25.73
N ARG A 447 -14.55 21.79 24.57
CA ARG A 447 -13.79 22.29 23.41
C ARG A 447 -14.32 21.78 22.07
N PRO A 448 -14.03 22.44 20.94
CA PRO A 448 -14.46 21.98 19.62
C PRO A 448 -13.95 20.58 19.27
N GLY A 449 -14.83 19.74 18.70
CA GLY A 449 -14.43 18.42 18.18
C GLY A 449 -13.67 18.48 16.84
N ARG A 450 -13.71 19.62 16.15
CA ARG A 450 -13.01 19.85 14.89
C ARG A 450 -12.72 21.33 14.65
N LEU A 451 -11.64 21.61 13.91
CA LEU A 451 -11.25 22.95 13.48
C LEU A 451 -10.76 22.92 12.04
N ALA A 452 -11.02 23.98 11.27
CA ALA A 452 -10.66 24.07 9.86
C ALA A 452 -9.57 25.11 9.63
N SER A 453 -8.58 24.76 8.81
CA SER A 453 -7.53 25.69 8.38
C SER A 453 -8.06 26.69 7.35
N GLY A 454 -7.29 27.75 7.12
CA GLY A 454 -7.40 28.54 5.91
C GLY A 454 -6.98 27.75 4.66
N VAL A 455 -7.19 28.37 3.49
CA VAL A 455 -6.67 27.86 2.21
C VAL A 455 -5.28 28.44 1.99
N THR A 456 -4.30 27.57 1.76
CA THR A 456 -2.92 27.93 1.48
C THR A 456 -2.54 27.41 0.08
N PRO A 457 -2.19 28.29 -0.86
CA PRO A 457 -1.70 27.87 -2.18
C PRO A 457 -0.27 27.32 -2.07
N THR A 458 0.05 26.32 -2.88
CA THR A 458 1.42 25.80 -3.05
C THR A 458 1.72 25.42 -4.50
N THR A 459 2.96 25.63 -4.92
CA THR A 459 3.50 25.15 -6.20
C THR A 459 4.35 23.90 -6.05
N ASP A 460 4.68 23.52 -4.81
CA ASP A 460 5.59 22.41 -4.52
C ASP A 460 4.90 21.06 -4.66
N ASP A 461 5.69 19.98 -4.80
CA ASP A 461 5.16 18.61 -4.87
C ASP A 461 4.89 18.02 -3.48
N GLN A 462 5.33 18.70 -2.41
CA GLN A 462 5.03 18.34 -1.03
C GLN A 462 4.65 19.58 -0.22
N VAL A 463 3.59 19.46 0.58
CA VAL A 463 3.16 20.48 1.54
C VAL A 463 3.22 19.91 2.96
N GLN A 464 3.84 20.67 3.86
CA GLN A 464 3.83 20.37 5.29
C GLN A 464 2.59 21.01 5.91
N LEU A 465 1.77 20.20 6.59
CA LEU A 465 0.63 20.67 7.38
C LEU A 465 1.12 20.99 8.79
N MET A 466 0.63 22.11 9.35
CA MET A 466 1.00 22.57 10.68
C MET A 466 -0.24 22.90 11.52
N PRO A 467 -1.08 21.90 11.88
CA PRO A 467 -2.31 22.12 12.65
C PRO A 467 -2.11 22.97 13.91
N GLU A 468 -1.01 22.73 14.62
CA GLU A 468 -0.63 23.41 15.85
C GLU A 468 -0.19 24.87 15.66
N ASP A 469 0.05 25.29 14.42
CA ASP A 469 0.37 26.68 14.07
C ASP A 469 -0.77 27.35 13.29
N ASP A 470 -1.57 26.57 12.58
CA ASP A 470 -2.64 27.10 11.74
C ASP A 470 -3.97 27.26 12.49
N VAL A 471 -4.34 26.33 13.39
CA VAL A 471 -5.72 26.27 13.93
C VAL A 471 -5.86 26.11 15.44
N PHE A 472 -4.91 25.51 16.15
CA PHE A 472 -4.93 25.43 17.61
C PHE A 472 -3.51 25.35 18.17
N ALA A 473 -3.31 25.46 19.47
CA ALA A 473 -2.06 25.17 20.15
C ALA A 473 -2.34 24.40 21.46
N ILE A 474 -1.36 23.62 21.90
CA ILE A 474 -1.35 23.03 23.24
C ILE A 474 -0.36 23.81 24.10
N ARG A 475 -0.84 24.43 25.18
CA ARG A 475 -0.02 25.17 26.13
C ARG A 475 0.13 24.36 27.42
N PRO A 476 1.29 23.74 27.69
CA PRO A 476 1.50 23.03 28.94
C PRO A 476 1.55 24.02 30.11
N VAL A 477 0.71 23.78 31.12
CA VAL A 477 0.70 24.49 32.40
C VAL A 477 1.17 23.51 33.48
N THR A 478 2.35 23.75 34.02
CA THR A 478 2.89 22.93 35.11
C THR A 478 2.31 23.38 36.43
N VAL A 479 1.71 22.47 37.18
CA VAL A 479 1.24 22.70 38.54
C VAL A 479 2.20 22.00 39.48
N VAL A 480 2.75 22.70 40.46
CA VAL A 480 3.73 22.13 41.39
C VAL A 480 3.50 22.64 42.81
N ALA A 481 3.58 21.74 43.79
CA ALA A 481 3.62 22.07 45.20
C ALA A 481 5.07 22.16 45.68
N GLU A 482 5.45 23.31 46.26
CA GLU A 482 6.81 23.55 46.74
C GLU A 482 6.83 23.76 48.25
N ASN A 483 7.68 23.00 48.95
CA ASN A 483 7.90 23.09 50.41
C ASN A 483 6.59 23.06 51.23
N LEU A 484 5.58 22.33 50.75
CA LEU A 484 4.30 22.20 51.43
C LEU A 484 4.43 21.21 52.61
N PRO A 485 3.92 21.56 53.80
CA PRO A 485 3.90 20.64 54.93
C PRO A 485 2.76 19.61 54.74
N TRP A 486 3.06 18.51 54.06
CA TRP A 486 2.10 17.45 53.71
C TRP A 486 1.47 16.74 54.92
N ASP A 487 2.10 16.81 56.09
CA ASP A 487 1.52 16.37 57.36
C ASP A 487 0.29 17.20 57.76
N ARG A 488 0.30 18.49 57.44
CA ARG A 488 -0.84 19.40 57.68
C ARG A 488 -1.79 19.50 56.51
N TYR A 489 -1.28 19.46 55.28
CA TYR A 489 -2.07 19.52 54.05
C TYR A 489 -1.86 18.25 53.23
N PRO A 490 -2.45 17.11 53.62
CA PRO A 490 -2.23 15.82 52.96
C PRO A 490 -2.67 15.76 51.50
N SER A 491 -3.53 16.68 51.06
CA SER A 491 -4.00 16.75 49.68
C SER A 491 -4.24 18.20 49.27
N VAL A 492 -3.85 18.55 48.04
CA VAL A 492 -4.18 19.84 47.44
C VAL A 492 -4.92 19.62 46.14
N GLU A 493 -6.09 20.23 46.02
CA GLU A 493 -6.85 20.30 44.78
C GLU A 493 -6.53 21.62 44.07
N VAL A 494 -6.08 21.54 42.82
CA VAL A 494 -5.87 22.70 41.96
C VAL A 494 -6.88 22.62 40.83
N HIS A 495 -7.88 23.48 40.92
CA HIS A 495 -8.92 23.65 39.92
C HIS A 495 -8.43 24.70 38.92
N LEU A 496 -8.43 24.34 37.65
CA LEU A 496 -8.00 25.16 36.52
C LEU A 496 -9.17 25.30 35.56
N ARG A 497 -9.38 26.49 35.01
CA ARG A 497 -10.37 26.69 33.94
C ARG A 497 -9.88 27.67 32.89
N HIS A 498 -10.05 27.33 31.63
CA HIS A 498 -9.77 28.20 30.50
C HIS A 498 -11.06 28.39 29.68
N ARG A 499 -11.38 29.64 29.37
CA ARG A 499 -12.61 30.02 28.69
C ARG A 499 -12.30 30.94 27.54
N ASP A 500 -12.73 30.55 26.35
CA ASP A 500 -12.69 31.32 25.13
C ASP A 500 -14.02 31.13 24.40
N GLU A 501 -14.98 31.98 24.73
CA GLU A 501 -16.35 31.89 24.21
C GLU A 501 -16.41 32.08 22.69
N ALA A 502 -15.49 32.87 22.12
CA ALA A 502 -15.43 33.12 20.67
C ALA A 502 -15.10 31.85 19.88
N HIS A 503 -14.34 30.93 20.49
CA HIS A 503 -13.94 29.66 19.88
C HIS A 503 -14.61 28.44 20.52
N GLY A 504 -15.56 28.64 21.44
CA GLY A 504 -16.33 27.58 22.08
C GLY A 504 -15.51 26.71 23.04
N ILE A 505 -14.60 27.34 23.81
CA ILE A 505 -13.80 26.68 24.85
C ILE A 505 -14.35 27.04 26.24
N ASP A 506 -14.60 26.03 27.08
CA ASP A 506 -14.84 26.10 28.53
C ASP A 506 -14.19 24.86 29.18
N GLU A 507 -12.87 24.75 29.07
CA GLU A 507 -12.10 23.65 29.66
C GLU A 507 -12.03 23.79 31.18
N GLN A 508 -12.26 22.68 31.87
CA GLN A 508 -12.08 22.58 33.32
C GLN A 508 -11.16 21.41 33.64
N HIS A 509 -10.19 21.63 34.52
CA HIS A 509 -9.24 20.60 34.90
C HIS A 509 -9.00 20.60 36.41
N LEU A 510 -8.97 19.41 37.00
CA LEU A 510 -8.68 19.22 38.42
C LEU A 510 -7.41 18.41 38.57
N VAL A 511 -6.38 19.04 39.12
CA VAL A 511 -5.16 18.38 39.56
C VAL A 511 -5.27 18.10 41.05
N ARG A 512 -4.90 16.89 41.47
CA ARG A 512 -4.74 16.55 42.89
C ARG A 512 -3.26 16.28 43.19
N LEU A 513 -2.68 17.09 44.05
CA LEU A 513 -1.30 16.94 44.52
C LEU A 513 -1.26 16.27 45.89
N THR A 514 -0.26 15.44 46.11
CA THR A 514 0.04 14.74 47.37
C THR A 514 1.55 14.67 47.59
N ALA A 515 2.00 14.15 48.73
CA ALA A 515 3.43 13.95 48.98
C ALA A 515 4.14 13.05 47.94
N ASP A 516 3.41 12.10 47.34
CA ASP A 516 3.93 11.19 46.30
C ASP A 516 3.79 11.75 44.88
N HIS A 517 2.90 12.73 44.69
CA HIS A 517 2.59 13.38 43.42
C HIS A 517 2.55 14.88 43.60
N VAL A 518 3.75 15.49 43.66
CA VAL A 518 3.90 16.92 43.98
C VAL A 518 3.70 17.84 42.79
N ASP A 519 3.64 17.29 41.57
CA ASP A 519 3.46 18.03 40.33
C ASP A 519 2.54 17.32 39.33
N ALA A 520 2.00 18.10 38.39
CA ALA A 520 1.26 17.62 37.24
C ALA A 520 1.35 18.64 36.08
N VAL A 521 1.02 18.21 34.87
CA VAL A 521 0.94 19.08 33.70
C VAL A 521 -0.48 19.06 33.15
N TRP A 522 -1.07 20.24 33.00
CA TRP A 522 -2.31 20.43 32.25
C TRP A 522 -1.98 20.89 30.83
N SER A 523 -2.37 20.10 29.84
CA SER A 523 -2.22 20.43 28.42
C SER A 523 -3.39 21.32 27.97
N MET A 524 -3.34 22.61 28.31
CA MET A 524 -4.42 23.57 28.00
C MET A 524 -4.58 23.74 26.49
N PHE A 525 -5.80 23.56 25.98
CA PHE A 525 -6.12 23.72 24.57
C PHE A 525 -6.44 25.18 24.25
N VAL A 526 -5.77 25.75 23.25
CA VAL A 526 -5.88 27.17 22.89
C VAL A 526 -6.18 27.30 21.40
N VAL A 527 -7.16 28.12 21.02
CA VAL A 527 -7.41 28.48 19.61
C VAL A 527 -6.86 29.87 19.32
N ASP A 528 -7.24 30.88 20.10
CA ASP A 528 -6.60 32.19 20.04
C ASP A 528 -5.29 32.19 20.82
N ARG A 529 -4.16 32.14 20.10
CA ARG A 529 -2.81 32.16 20.72
C ARG A 529 -2.51 33.45 21.49
N ALA A 530 -3.29 34.51 21.31
CA ALA A 530 -3.19 35.71 22.13
C ALA A 530 -3.93 35.58 23.47
N ASP A 531 -4.98 34.75 23.55
CA ASP A 531 -5.72 34.49 24.80
C ASP A 531 -5.23 33.23 25.49
N THR A 532 -4.18 33.40 26.29
CA THR A 532 -3.58 32.30 27.06
C THR A 532 -3.89 32.36 28.54
N ALA A 533 -4.80 33.26 28.95
CA ALA A 533 -5.17 33.41 30.33
C ALA A 533 -6.14 32.30 30.77
N TYR A 534 -5.99 31.86 32.01
CA TYR A 534 -6.85 30.90 32.66
C TYR A 534 -7.10 31.33 34.10
N GLU A 535 -8.04 30.68 34.77
CA GLU A 535 -8.31 30.91 36.17
C GLU A 535 -7.91 29.68 36.97
N VAL A 536 -7.35 29.94 38.15
CA VAL A 536 -6.88 28.90 39.08
C VAL A 536 -7.48 29.13 40.45
N ARG A 537 -7.88 28.04 41.10
CA ARG A 537 -8.30 27.98 42.50
C ARG A 537 -7.62 26.79 43.16
N THR A 538 -6.98 27.04 44.29
CA THR A 538 -6.32 26.01 45.08
C THR A 538 -7.11 25.77 46.36
N VAL A 539 -7.41 24.52 46.65
CA VAL A 539 -8.03 24.07 47.89
C VAL A 539 -7.05 23.12 48.57
N MET A 540 -6.38 23.59 49.62
CA MET A 540 -5.51 22.76 50.46
C MET A 540 -6.37 22.07 51.51
N ARG A 541 -6.50 20.75 51.42
CA ARG A 541 -7.26 19.94 52.38
C ARG A 541 -6.43 19.77 53.63
N ALA A 542 -6.88 20.32 54.75
CA ALA A 542 -6.14 20.31 55.99
C ALA A 542 -6.46 19.06 56.82
N ALA A 543 -5.48 18.50 57.53
CA ALA A 543 -5.65 17.29 58.34
C ALA A 543 -6.60 17.50 59.54
N ASP A 544 -6.77 18.75 59.97
CA ASP A 544 -7.70 19.19 61.01
C ASP A 544 -9.09 19.59 60.46
N ASN A 545 -9.34 19.44 59.16
CA ASN A 545 -10.52 19.88 58.39
C ASN A 545 -10.67 21.40 58.22
N ASN A 546 -9.67 22.21 58.59
CA ASN A 546 -9.65 23.66 58.35
C ASN A 546 -9.05 23.99 56.98
N ASP A 547 -9.74 23.54 55.93
CA ASP A 547 -9.33 23.68 54.54
C ASP A 547 -9.00 25.14 54.16
N VAL A 548 -8.04 25.30 53.26
CA VAL A 548 -7.58 26.61 52.78
C VAL A 548 -7.98 26.76 51.32
N ASP A 549 -8.91 27.67 51.06
CA ASP A 549 -9.37 27.99 49.71
C ASP A 549 -8.80 29.35 49.27
N SER A 550 -8.06 29.36 48.16
CA SER A 550 -7.52 30.61 47.60
C SER A 550 -8.58 31.48 46.91
N GLY A 551 -9.76 30.92 46.62
CA GLY A 551 -10.69 31.47 45.65
C GLY A 551 -10.14 31.42 44.21
N TRP A 552 -10.95 31.87 43.25
CA TRP A 552 -10.54 31.97 41.86
C TRP A 552 -9.69 33.22 41.62
N ARG A 553 -8.55 33.03 40.94
CA ARG A 553 -7.72 34.12 40.43
C ARG A 553 -7.39 33.88 38.96
N ARG A 554 -7.32 34.95 38.17
CA ARG A 554 -6.86 34.91 36.77
C ARG A 554 -5.33 34.99 36.70
N THR A 555 -4.72 34.22 35.82
CA THR A 555 -3.29 34.28 35.48
C THR A 555 -3.08 33.81 34.04
N ASP A 556 -1.92 34.09 33.48
CA ASP A 556 -1.42 33.56 32.22
C ASP A 556 -0.06 32.86 32.39
N ASP A 557 0.37 32.57 33.62
CA ASP A 557 1.64 31.89 33.92
C ASP A 557 1.66 30.46 33.35
N GLN A 558 2.81 30.00 32.82
CA GLN A 558 2.98 28.59 32.42
C GLN A 558 3.25 27.65 33.60
N GLN A 559 3.39 28.20 34.81
CA GLN A 559 3.59 27.43 36.03
C GLN A 559 2.73 27.98 37.18
N VAL A 560 1.95 27.10 37.80
CA VAL A 560 1.25 27.36 39.06
C VAL A 560 2.04 26.72 40.19
N THR A 561 2.66 27.55 41.03
CA THR A 561 3.29 27.07 42.26
C THR A 561 2.35 27.20 43.45
N VAL A 562 2.07 26.08 44.11
CA VAL A 562 1.33 25.99 45.36
C VAL A 562 2.31 26.00 46.53
N ARG A 563 2.11 26.91 47.48
CA ARG A 563 2.90 27.03 48.72
C ARG A 563 1.95 27.20 49.90
N ASN A 564 2.43 26.91 51.11
CA ASN A 564 1.71 27.28 52.32
C ASN A 564 1.62 28.82 52.39
N PRO A 565 0.41 29.42 52.36
CA PRO A 565 0.25 30.87 52.37
C PRO A 565 0.46 31.47 53.77
N PHE A 566 0.50 30.63 54.81
CA PHE A 566 0.62 31.07 56.19
C PHE A 566 2.06 31.06 56.68
N ARG A 567 2.34 31.99 57.58
CA ARG A 567 3.57 31.97 58.35
C ARG A 567 3.44 30.98 59.50
N ALA A 568 4.30 29.98 59.52
CA ALA A 568 4.39 29.05 60.65
C ALA A 568 4.95 29.76 61.90
N ARG A 569 4.25 29.60 63.03
CA ARG A 569 4.72 29.89 64.37
C ARG A 569 5.24 28.60 64.99
N VAL A 570 6.47 28.65 65.49
CA VAL A 570 7.13 27.52 66.17
C VAL A 570 7.40 27.91 67.61
N LEU A 571 6.97 27.07 68.55
CA LEU A 571 7.34 27.11 69.97
C LEU A 571 8.26 25.92 70.27
N GLU A 572 9.47 26.20 70.73
CA GLU A 572 10.41 25.19 71.23
C GLU A 572 10.30 25.07 72.76
N VAL A 573 10.20 23.85 73.26
CA VAL A 573 10.14 23.59 74.71
C VAL A 573 11.46 22.98 75.16
N VAL A 574 12.27 23.75 75.88
CA VAL A 574 13.62 23.35 76.30
C VAL A 574 13.63 22.97 77.78
N PRO A 575 14.08 21.77 78.16
CA PRO A 575 14.17 21.38 79.55
C PRO A 575 15.38 22.04 80.22
N HIS A 576 15.17 22.70 81.37
CA HIS A 576 16.21 23.23 82.24
C HIS A 576 16.10 22.62 83.64
N LEU A 577 16.47 21.34 83.74
CA LEU A 577 16.25 20.51 84.93
C LEU A 577 17.27 19.37 85.02
N SER A 578 17.31 18.70 86.17
CA SER A 578 18.09 17.48 86.38
C SER A 578 17.28 16.24 86.04
N TRP A 579 17.72 15.50 85.00
CA TRP A 579 17.16 14.20 84.64
C TRP A 579 17.51 13.09 85.64
N ASP A 580 18.36 13.35 86.63
CA ASP A 580 18.58 12.43 87.73
C ASP A 580 17.36 12.38 88.67
N GLU A 581 16.62 13.48 88.77
CA GLU A 581 15.45 13.65 89.64
C GLU A 581 14.12 13.54 88.89
N VAL A 582 14.07 14.07 87.67
CA VAL A 582 12.88 14.09 86.81
C VAL A 582 12.91 12.90 85.86
N GLN A 583 11.80 12.19 85.75
CA GLN A 583 11.61 11.08 84.81
C GLN A 583 11.07 11.59 83.46
N ASP A 584 9.95 12.32 83.50
CA ASP A 584 9.22 12.79 82.32
C ASP A 584 8.74 14.23 82.53
N VAL A 585 8.65 15.00 81.44
CA VAL A 585 7.91 16.26 81.42
C VAL A 585 6.88 16.22 80.31
N PHE A 586 5.64 16.53 80.63
CA PHE A 586 4.56 16.71 79.66
C PHE A 586 4.23 18.20 79.56
N VAL A 587 4.11 18.70 78.34
CA VAL A 587 3.69 20.07 78.05
C VAL A 587 2.51 20.04 77.10
N ASP A 588 1.32 20.23 77.66
CA ASP A 588 0.10 20.40 76.89
C ASP A 588 0.09 21.84 76.35
N VAL A 589 -0.02 22.01 75.04
CA VAL A 589 0.01 23.30 74.36
C VAL A 589 -1.27 23.50 73.56
N ARG A 590 -1.74 24.75 73.53
CA ARG A 590 -2.97 25.16 72.84
C ARG A 590 -2.76 26.49 72.12
N TYR A 591 -3.19 26.55 70.88
CA TYR A 591 -3.35 27.78 70.10
C TYR A 591 -4.78 27.89 69.61
N GLU A 592 -5.37 29.08 69.74
CA GLU A 592 -6.73 29.35 69.32
C GLU A 592 -6.82 30.67 68.57
N ASP A 593 -7.47 30.64 67.41
CA ASP A 593 -7.85 31.80 66.62
C ASP A 593 -9.35 31.64 66.24
N PRO A 594 -10.27 32.05 67.14
CA PRO A 594 -11.70 31.85 66.95
C PRO A 594 -12.26 32.61 65.75
N ALA A 595 -11.63 33.71 65.33
CA ALA A 595 -12.09 34.50 64.20
C ALA A 595 -11.90 33.77 62.87
N ASN A 596 -10.98 32.81 62.82
CA ASN A 596 -10.67 31.99 61.65
C ASN A 596 -11.00 30.50 61.85
N ASP A 597 -11.75 30.16 62.91
CA ASP A 597 -12.13 28.79 63.29
C ASP A 597 -10.93 27.82 63.45
N VAL A 598 -9.81 28.32 63.98
CA VAL A 598 -8.59 27.52 64.19
C VAL A 598 -8.41 27.18 65.67
N LEU A 599 -8.33 25.88 65.97
CA LEU A 599 -7.93 25.34 67.25
C LEU A 599 -6.87 24.26 67.02
N VAL A 600 -5.67 24.45 67.58
CA VAL A 600 -4.59 23.48 67.50
C VAL A 600 -4.10 23.15 68.90
N GLU A 601 -4.15 21.87 69.24
CA GLU A 601 -3.73 21.33 70.54
C GLU A 601 -2.72 20.21 70.32
N ASP A 602 -1.71 20.14 71.19
CA ASP A 602 -0.70 19.08 71.16
C ASP A 602 -0.19 18.79 72.58
N ALA A 603 0.35 17.60 72.80
CA ALA A 603 0.92 17.17 74.07
C ALA A 603 2.38 16.77 73.85
N LEU A 604 3.30 17.66 74.21
CA LEU A 604 4.72 17.46 74.00
C LEU A 604 5.33 16.67 75.17
N HIS A 605 6.06 15.60 74.86
CA HIS A 605 6.74 14.76 75.85
C HIS A 605 8.25 14.97 75.79
N LEU A 606 8.85 15.28 76.94
CA LEU A 606 10.29 15.44 77.09
C LEU A 606 10.85 14.38 78.02
N THR A 607 11.91 13.71 77.55
CA THR A 607 12.67 12.70 78.31
C THR A 607 14.16 12.88 78.08
N ALA A 608 14.97 12.26 78.96
CA ALA A 608 16.42 12.34 78.87
C ALA A 608 16.95 11.82 77.52
N GLY A 609 17.70 12.66 76.81
CA GLY A 609 18.32 12.31 75.52
C GLY A 609 17.41 12.41 74.30
N ALA A 610 16.12 12.72 74.46
CA ALA A 610 15.22 12.97 73.33
C ALA A 610 15.50 14.31 72.64
N ALA A 611 15.11 14.42 71.37
CA ALA A 611 15.13 15.69 70.65
C ALA A 611 14.16 16.69 71.30
N THR A 612 14.51 17.98 71.27
CA THR A 612 13.64 19.06 71.77
C THR A 612 12.33 19.09 70.97
N PRO A 613 11.17 18.86 71.62
CA PRO A 613 9.90 18.89 70.90
C PRO A 613 9.55 20.32 70.50
N ARG A 614 8.79 20.43 69.41
CA ARG A 614 8.31 21.68 68.85
C ARG A 614 6.80 21.62 68.66
N PHE A 615 6.13 22.71 68.98
CA PHE A 615 4.76 22.94 68.57
C PHE A 615 4.75 23.89 67.38
N VAL A 616 4.05 23.53 66.31
CA VAL A 616 4.01 24.31 65.07
C VAL A 616 2.55 24.58 64.70
N VAL A 617 2.23 25.85 64.45
CA VAL A 617 0.91 26.27 63.99
C VAL A 617 1.03 27.28 62.85
N ASP A 618 0.15 27.18 61.86
CA ASP A 618 0.04 28.14 60.76
C ASP A 618 -0.86 29.30 61.19
N LEU A 619 -0.31 30.51 61.26
CA LEU A 619 -1.05 31.68 61.73
C LEU A 619 -1.99 32.20 60.62
N ARG A 620 -3.30 32.20 60.89
CA ARG A 620 -4.31 32.84 60.01
C ARG A 620 -4.31 34.36 60.23
N ASP A 621 -4.33 34.80 61.48
CA ASP A 621 -3.94 36.15 61.87
C ASP A 621 -2.46 36.17 62.30
N PRO A 622 -1.55 36.84 61.55
CA PRO A 622 -0.13 36.89 61.89
C PRO A 622 0.17 37.64 63.21
N THR A 623 -0.80 38.36 63.77
CA THR A 623 -0.68 39.08 65.04
C THR A 623 -1.07 38.23 66.26
N LEU A 624 -1.92 37.21 66.07
CA LEU A 624 -2.28 36.27 67.13
C LEU A 624 -1.17 35.23 67.30
N THR A 625 -0.29 35.47 68.28
CA THR A 625 0.94 34.67 68.50
C THR A 625 1.04 34.06 69.88
N ALA A 626 0.04 34.28 70.73
CA ALA A 626 -0.04 33.71 72.07
C ALA A 626 -0.21 32.19 71.96
N ILE A 627 0.54 31.45 72.75
CA ILE A 627 0.35 30.01 72.94
C ILE A 627 0.11 29.77 74.42
N GLU A 628 -0.97 29.07 74.73
CA GLU A 628 -1.27 28.60 76.07
C GLU A 628 -0.57 27.25 76.29
N PHE A 629 -0.07 27.04 77.50
CA PHE A 629 0.59 25.79 77.84
C PHE A 629 0.45 25.44 79.32
N THR A 630 0.43 24.15 79.62
CA THR A 630 0.46 23.60 80.99
C THR A 630 1.60 22.60 81.08
N VAL A 631 2.40 22.68 82.15
CA VAL A 631 3.58 21.81 82.34
C VAL A 631 3.34 20.87 83.51
N THR A 632 3.58 19.57 83.27
CA THR A 632 3.53 18.53 84.30
C THR A 632 4.88 17.83 84.38
N PHE A 633 5.54 17.92 85.55
CA PHE A 633 6.76 17.18 85.87
C PHE A 633 6.41 15.88 86.58
N VAL A 634 7.00 14.77 86.13
CA VAL A 634 6.93 13.47 86.81
C VAL A 634 8.33 13.14 87.34
N PHE A 635 8.45 12.94 88.65
CA PHE A 635 9.72 12.67 89.31
C PHE A 635 9.96 11.17 89.48
N LYS A 636 11.23 10.76 89.52
CA LYS A 636 11.60 9.33 89.69
C LYS A 636 11.14 8.73 91.02
N ASN A 637 10.82 9.56 92.02
CA ASN A 637 10.26 9.13 93.29
C ASN A 637 8.73 8.82 93.21
N GLY A 638 8.13 8.91 92.02
CA GLY A 638 6.70 8.66 91.79
C GLY A 638 5.78 9.85 92.06
N THR A 639 6.30 10.99 92.51
CA THR A 639 5.51 12.22 92.68
C THR A 639 5.41 13.00 91.37
N SER A 640 4.43 13.90 91.27
CA SER A 640 4.27 14.80 90.14
C SER A 640 3.98 16.23 90.60
N LYS A 641 4.33 17.19 89.75
CA LYS A 641 4.03 18.61 89.95
C LYS A 641 3.49 19.18 88.65
N GLN A 642 2.24 19.62 88.67
CA GLN A 642 1.64 20.38 87.59
C GLN A 642 1.72 21.87 87.92
N LEU A 643 2.07 22.69 86.94
CA LEU A 643 2.03 24.14 87.05
C LEU A 643 0.66 24.66 86.58
N PRO A 644 0.19 25.79 87.13
CA PRO A 644 -1.00 26.45 86.59
C PRO A 644 -0.84 26.82 85.10
N PRO A 645 -1.96 26.98 84.36
CA PRO A 645 -1.95 27.35 82.95
C PRO A 645 -1.13 28.62 82.68
N SER A 646 -0.29 28.59 81.66
CA SER A 646 0.59 29.70 81.31
C SER A 646 0.38 30.13 79.88
N THR A 647 0.75 31.36 79.56
CA THR A 647 0.70 31.92 78.20
C THR A 647 2.10 32.37 77.80
N THR A 648 2.48 32.24 76.54
CA THR A 648 3.75 32.76 76.03
C THR A 648 3.62 33.36 74.64
N HIS A 649 4.40 34.41 74.37
CA HIS A 649 4.65 34.91 73.03
C HIS A 649 6.09 34.64 72.56
N GLU A 650 6.91 34.05 73.43
CA GLU A 650 8.29 33.73 73.16
C GLU A 650 8.41 32.51 72.26
N ARG A 651 9.38 32.52 71.34
CA ARG A 651 9.61 31.39 70.41
C ARG A 651 10.10 30.13 71.13
N ARG A 652 10.53 30.28 72.38
CA ARG A 652 11.09 29.23 73.21
C ARG A 652 10.68 29.44 74.65
N ILE A 653 10.30 28.36 75.32
CA ILE A 653 10.14 28.34 76.78
C ILE A 653 11.16 27.39 77.39
N MET A 654 11.63 27.75 78.59
CA MET A 654 12.48 26.88 79.41
C MET A 654 11.65 26.31 80.55
N VAL A 655 11.54 24.99 80.62
CA VAL A 655 10.74 24.31 81.65
C VAL A 655 11.63 23.79 82.77
N SER A 656 11.33 24.18 84.01
CA SER A 656 12.02 23.68 85.20
C SER A 656 11.04 23.49 86.35
N PRO A 657 11.26 22.52 87.28
CA PRO A 657 10.39 22.38 88.46
C PRO A 657 10.31 23.62 89.34
N ALA A 658 11.29 24.52 89.26
CA ALA A 658 11.34 25.76 90.03
C ALA A 658 10.53 26.91 89.39
N MET A 659 10.18 26.81 88.11
CA MET A 659 9.46 27.87 87.41
C MET A 659 8.08 28.12 88.02
N ARG A 660 7.56 29.33 87.77
CA ARG A 660 6.20 29.73 88.10
C ARG A 660 5.35 29.74 86.84
N ALA A 661 4.03 29.74 87.01
CA ALA A 661 3.14 29.93 85.87
C ALA A 661 3.26 31.37 85.40
N HIS A 662 3.17 31.58 84.10
CA HIS A 662 3.36 32.89 83.48
C HIS A 662 2.07 33.34 82.81
N ARG A 663 1.64 34.57 83.08
CA ARG A 663 0.42 35.12 82.52
C ARG A 663 0.71 36.40 81.75
N VAL A 664 0.07 36.51 80.58
CA VAL A 664 0.12 37.70 79.75
C VAL A 664 -1.27 38.30 79.67
N VAL A 665 -1.35 39.61 79.89
CA VAL A 665 -2.56 40.41 79.72
C VAL A 665 -2.33 41.36 78.55
N ASP A 666 -3.07 41.16 77.46
CA ASP A 666 -3.06 42.06 76.31
C ASP A 666 -3.85 43.32 76.67
N VAL A 667 -3.15 44.45 76.77
CA VAL A 667 -3.72 45.77 77.02
C VAL A 667 -3.94 46.44 75.67
N VAL A 668 -5.21 46.57 75.26
CA VAL A 668 -5.58 47.08 73.93
C VAL A 668 -6.38 48.37 74.03
N ALA A 669 -6.24 49.22 73.02
CA ALA A 669 -7.06 50.42 72.88
C ALA A 669 -8.57 50.07 72.76
N PRO A 670 -9.46 50.92 73.30
CA PRO A 670 -10.90 50.73 73.16
C PRO A 670 -11.36 50.77 71.70
N ALA A 671 -12.27 49.84 71.33
CA ALA A 671 -12.78 49.72 69.96
C ALA A 671 -13.46 51.00 69.44
N ASP A 672 -14.13 51.76 70.31
CA ASP A 672 -14.82 53.00 69.95
C ASP A 672 -13.90 54.24 69.95
N TRP A 673 -12.57 54.07 69.89
CA TRP A 673 -11.58 55.16 69.97
C TRP A 673 -11.93 56.37 69.10
N VAL A 674 -12.20 56.12 67.81
CA VAL A 674 -12.52 57.16 66.83
C VAL A 674 -13.91 57.72 67.06
N ALA A 675 -14.91 56.83 67.22
CA ALA A 675 -16.31 57.22 67.43
C ALA A 675 -16.52 58.09 68.69
N ARG A 676 -15.68 57.90 69.71
CA ARG A 676 -15.70 58.66 70.98
C ARG A 676 -14.66 59.78 71.03
N SER A 677 -13.93 60.02 69.94
CA SER A 677 -12.92 61.09 69.83
C SER A 677 -11.87 61.04 70.95
N VAL A 678 -11.34 59.84 71.23
CA VAL A 678 -10.26 59.61 72.20
C VAL A 678 -8.94 60.15 71.65
N ARG A 679 -8.16 60.81 72.50
CA ARG A 679 -6.80 61.31 72.20
C ARG A 679 -5.71 60.37 72.70
N GLY A 680 -5.90 59.77 73.87
CA GLY A 680 -4.92 58.89 74.50
C GLY A 680 -5.52 58.14 75.68
N VAL A 681 -4.96 56.98 76.02
CA VAL A 681 -5.34 56.22 77.23
C VAL A 681 -4.09 55.78 77.96
N GLN A 682 -3.95 56.20 79.22
CA GLN A 682 -2.91 55.71 80.12
C GLN A 682 -3.49 54.58 80.97
N VAL A 683 -2.89 53.39 80.90
CA VAL A 683 -3.26 52.22 81.69
C VAL A 683 -2.13 51.91 82.67
N GLU A 684 -2.48 51.62 83.92
CA GLU A 684 -1.56 51.05 84.90
C GLU A 684 -2.11 49.71 85.35
N ALA A 685 -1.25 48.69 85.40
CA ALA A 685 -1.60 47.36 85.86
C ALA A 685 -0.61 46.89 86.91
N ARG A 686 -1.07 46.11 87.88
CA ARG A 686 -0.23 45.49 88.91
C ARG A 686 -0.74 44.14 89.33
N PHE A 687 0.17 43.31 89.79
CA PHE A 687 -0.09 42.01 90.40
C PHE A 687 0.74 41.90 91.68
N GLU A 688 0.09 41.54 92.79
CA GLU A 688 0.70 41.41 94.11
C GLU A 688 0.26 40.08 94.74
N ASP A 689 1.21 39.20 95.02
CA ASP A 689 0.99 37.97 95.80
C ASP A 689 2.02 37.90 96.93
N PHE A 690 1.63 38.41 98.10
CA PHE A 690 2.52 38.51 99.26
C PHE A 690 2.88 37.15 99.87
N LEU A 691 2.10 36.10 99.64
CA LEU A 691 2.42 34.75 100.12
C LEU A 691 3.61 34.15 99.36
N GLU A 692 3.73 34.51 98.08
CA GLU A 692 4.80 34.05 97.19
C GLU A 692 5.90 35.10 96.99
N ASN A 693 5.75 36.28 97.62
CA ASN A 693 6.63 37.43 97.45
C ASN A 693 6.77 37.88 95.98
N LEU A 694 5.65 37.90 95.26
CA LEU A 694 5.58 38.32 93.85
C LEU A 694 4.95 39.71 93.75
N THR A 695 5.61 40.61 93.03
CA THR A 695 5.09 41.96 92.77
C THR A 695 5.51 42.42 91.38
N PHE A 696 4.54 42.71 90.54
CA PHE A 696 4.74 43.20 89.17
C PHE A 696 3.87 44.43 88.95
N SER A 697 4.37 45.42 88.23
CA SER A 697 3.58 46.58 87.83
C SER A 697 4.06 47.13 86.49
N GLY A 698 3.15 47.75 85.76
CA GLY A 698 3.43 48.35 84.46
C GLY A 698 2.55 49.57 84.21
N ARG A 699 3.05 50.50 83.40
CA ARG A 699 2.32 51.66 82.90
C ARG A 699 2.45 51.69 81.37
N TYR A 700 1.32 51.89 80.70
CA TYR A 700 1.18 51.78 79.26
C TYR A 700 0.43 52.99 78.74
N ASP A 701 1.05 53.73 77.83
CA ASP A 701 0.42 54.84 77.13
C ASP A 701 -0.02 54.33 75.75
N LEU A 702 -1.34 54.32 75.54
CA LEU A 702 -1.97 53.98 74.27
C LEU A 702 -2.23 55.30 73.53
N ASP A 703 -1.57 55.49 72.39
CA ASP A 703 -1.58 56.76 71.63
C ASP A 703 -2.40 56.68 70.33
N GLY A 704 -3.17 55.61 70.13
CA GLY A 704 -4.00 55.43 68.94
C GLY A 704 -4.93 54.23 69.00
N PRO A 705 -5.86 54.11 68.03
CA PRO A 705 -6.88 53.05 68.00
C PRO A 705 -6.31 51.63 67.87
N ASP A 706 -5.10 51.48 67.31
CA ASP A 706 -4.41 50.19 67.14
C ASP A 706 -3.32 49.95 68.20
N ALA A 707 -3.21 50.84 69.19
CA ALA A 707 -2.20 50.72 70.24
C ALA A 707 -2.46 49.49 71.12
N ARG A 708 -1.37 48.77 71.40
CA ARG A 708 -1.36 47.54 72.19
C ARG A 708 -0.11 47.47 73.04
N ALA A 709 -0.25 46.93 74.24
CA ALA A 709 0.82 46.64 75.17
C ALA A 709 0.55 45.32 75.89
N ARG A 710 1.53 44.82 76.65
CA ARG A 710 1.41 43.59 77.43
C ARG A 710 1.79 43.84 78.87
N PHE A 711 0.92 43.39 79.78
CA PHE A 711 1.24 43.25 81.19
C PHE A 711 1.48 41.78 81.50
N GLU A 712 2.70 41.47 81.91
CA GLU A 712 3.17 40.11 82.11
C GLU A 712 3.57 39.94 83.57
N TYR A 713 3.19 38.81 84.17
CA TYR A 713 3.52 38.50 85.54
C TYR A 713 3.53 37.00 85.78
N ASP A 714 4.38 36.58 86.71
CA ASP A 714 4.41 35.21 87.20
C ASP A 714 3.44 35.05 88.37
N TYR A 715 2.88 33.84 88.51
CA TYR A 715 1.99 33.48 89.61
C TYR A 715 2.16 32.01 90.02
N ALA A 716 1.81 31.68 91.26
CA ALA A 716 1.98 30.32 91.80
C ALA A 716 0.67 29.53 91.95
N ASP A 717 -0.46 30.23 92.04
CA ASP A 717 -1.75 29.64 92.38
C ASP A 717 -2.87 30.27 91.54
N GLU A 718 -3.62 29.44 90.86
CA GLU A 718 -4.70 29.85 89.96
C GLU A 718 -5.79 30.64 90.68
N ALA A 719 -6.09 30.34 91.95
CA ALA A 719 -7.07 31.07 92.73
C ALA A 719 -6.63 32.51 93.06
N ARG A 720 -5.33 32.78 92.99
CA ARG A 720 -4.70 34.07 93.31
C ARG A 720 -4.15 34.81 92.10
N ARG A 721 -4.59 34.45 90.88
CA ARG A 721 -4.07 35.01 89.61
C ARG A 721 -4.57 36.42 89.25
N ARG A 722 -5.47 37.02 90.02
CA ARG A 722 -6.12 38.29 89.66
C ARG A 722 -5.12 39.45 89.71
N TYR A 723 -5.04 40.24 88.64
CA TYR A 723 -4.32 41.50 88.62
C TYR A 723 -5.29 42.66 88.91
N GLU A 724 -4.75 43.80 89.29
CA GLU A 724 -5.48 45.05 89.38
C GLU A 724 -5.04 45.98 88.28
N TYR A 725 -5.96 46.79 87.77
CA TYR A 725 -5.64 47.82 86.80
C TYR A 725 -6.42 49.10 87.11
N ARG A 726 -5.87 50.22 86.64
CA ARG A 726 -6.54 51.52 86.59
C ARG A 726 -6.21 52.18 85.27
N TYR A 727 -7.03 53.12 84.82
CA TYR A 727 -6.72 53.83 83.58
C TYR A 727 -7.29 55.24 83.57
N THR A 728 -6.70 56.11 82.75
CA THR A 728 -7.20 57.44 82.43
C THR A 728 -7.33 57.60 80.93
N VAL A 729 -8.54 57.89 80.45
CA VAL A 729 -8.85 58.24 79.07
C VAL A 729 -8.80 59.76 78.93
N VAL A 730 -8.12 60.26 77.92
CA VAL A 730 -8.09 61.67 77.53
C VAL A 730 -8.82 61.80 76.20
N PHE A 731 -9.85 62.65 76.14
CA PHE A 731 -10.59 62.94 74.92
C PHE A 731 -9.97 64.13 74.18
N THR A 732 -10.22 64.22 72.88
CA THR A 732 -9.71 65.32 72.01
C THR A 732 -10.19 66.71 72.45
N ASN A 733 -11.35 66.80 73.10
CA ASN A 733 -11.87 68.04 73.68
C ASN A 733 -11.22 68.41 75.04
N GLY A 734 -10.25 67.62 75.53
CA GLY A 734 -9.53 67.86 76.78
C GLY A 734 -10.21 67.30 78.03
N LEU A 735 -11.41 66.72 77.93
CA LEU A 735 -12.03 66.00 79.05
C LEU A 735 -11.22 64.74 79.37
N THR A 736 -11.19 64.38 80.65
CA THR A 736 -10.58 63.13 81.12
C THR A 736 -11.59 62.28 81.88
N ARG A 737 -11.37 60.97 81.84
CA ARG A 737 -12.11 60.00 82.62
C ARG A 737 -11.11 59.02 83.22
N ALA A 738 -11.19 58.82 84.53
CA ALA A 738 -10.36 57.84 85.21
C ALA A 738 -11.21 56.72 85.80
N VAL A 739 -10.67 55.51 85.81
CA VAL A 739 -11.16 54.37 86.59
C VAL A 739 -10.08 54.00 87.58
N ASP A 740 -10.47 53.91 88.85
CA ASP A 740 -9.55 53.53 89.93
C ASP A 740 -9.28 52.01 89.93
N TRP A 741 -8.36 51.57 90.79
CA TRP A 741 -7.93 50.18 90.87
C TRP A 741 -9.09 49.20 90.90
N THR A 742 -9.14 48.35 89.88
CA THR A 742 -10.18 47.35 89.65
C THR A 742 -9.51 46.00 89.42
N ALA A 743 -9.96 44.97 90.15
CA ALA A 743 -9.42 43.62 90.02
C ALA A 743 -10.02 42.86 88.83
N SER A 744 -9.21 42.14 88.07
CA SER A 744 -9.64 41.34 86.93
C SER A 744 -8.77 40.10 86.74
N ASP A 745 -9.33 39.13 86.03
CA ASP A 745 -8.63 37.94 85.52
C ASP A 745 -8.97 37.70 84.05
N VAL A 746 -9.35 38.74 83.30
CA VAL A 746 -9.49 38.64 81.85
C VAL A 746 -8.11 38.72 81.19
N PRO A 747 -7.80 37.86 80.21
CA PRO A 747 -6.52 37.87 79.49
C PRO A 747 -6.37 39.06 78.52
N ARG A 748 -7.47 39.73 78.19
CA ARG A 748 -7.48 40.92 77.33
C ARG A 748 -8.14 42.09 78.04
N LEU A 749 -7.36 43.11 78.39
CA LEU A 749 -7.82 44.33 79.04
C LEU A 749 -8.15 45.40 78.00
N THR A 750 -9.42 45.82 77.94
CA THR A 750 -9.87 46.94 77.11
C THR A 750 -10.47 48.02 78.01
N PRO A 751 -9.85 49.21 78.13
CA PRO A 751 -10.41 50.33 78.89
C PRO A 751 -11.81 50.70 78.40
N ALA A 752 -12.80 50.75 79.30
CA ALA A 752 -14.17 51.10 78.94
C ALA A 752 -14.33 52.63 78.77
N LEU A 753 -15.08 53.04 77.75
CA LEU A 753 -15.37 54.45 77.48
C LEU A 753 -16.71 54.93 78.08
N GLY A 754 -17.60 53.99 78.43
CA GLY A 754 -19.01 54.19 78.78
C GLY A 754 -19.28 54.48 80.25
#